data_AF-A0A3B9FY75-F1
#
_entry.id   AF-A0A3B9FY75-F1
#
_cell.length_a   1.000
_cell.length_b   1.000
_cell.length_c   1.000
_cell.angle_alpha   90.00
_cell.angle_beta   90.00
_cell.angle_gamma   90.00
#
_symmetry.space_group_name_H-M   'P 1'
#
loop_
_entity.id
_entity.type
_entity.pdbx_description
1 polymer ?
#
loop_
_entity_poly.entity_id
_entity_poly.type
_entity_poly.pdbx_seq_one_letter_code
_entity_poly.pdbx_strand_id
1 'polypeptide(L)'
;MKLFLYYSLHAFVNQLKKLMKTWVLVLVLVCGLIGGLIGYGAASLVEVSEETYAEVPEETVPDIIQELPEGIGAGDITELIAGGVIAGVLLFEIATAQKNGASLFLPADAALLFPSPMKPQSVLMFRIATQLAAALAGSIYMLFQLPNLVLNAGMSVPGALSLILAWAFLIMTGKLFQLLIYLLSYRSRFVKQHTVNTVAVITAGCALLFGLYYLRGSQDLLSAAIAFFNAPASYYIPVFGWLKGMVRAAQEGNMLRALLFILAQTVFCILMVLVIYGMKADFYEDALKKTEETAARLEAMNEGRVRTRKRKAAQRKISDHAMQGFGASVYFFKTLHIRFRDIRRGIFSKTALTYLLCAAGVSAFIKLVLHKNSLLPAVLVLGVLVFYRSLGNPMNDDAAKPFFVLIPENAWKKLFYSTAGGCVCCLLDLLPALIFCTVFLKADPIEALAWTPVLVSVDYYATSARTFLDLSLPESLSKNIRQTLLILFLYFGLLPDIAVIAMGYAYNRIGRAGIAVALLNLFFGSLFFGLAGMYRDPVQGKQVRLACSRGNTDGAKRTFSKLGFSLSAMLASSVILQLLASGLKTENIFVQWCLVFLPIWASGLLLLPAARAVPSTGSTSVRLTVRDAVDSFLISLFLMYSANVFGILVTSALNRFLHIVSQNSVQSLLMEDNIPLKLLFAVILGPMFEETVFRKFLIDRTKRFGGRT
;
A
#
# COMPACT_ATOMS: atom_id res chain seq x y z
N MET A 1 -11.24 42.84 -5.77
CA MET A 1 -11.56 42.84 -4.32
C MET A 1 -10.27 42.95 -3.53
N LYS A 2 -10.19 43.88 -2.58
CA LYS A 2 -8.96 44.18 -1.79
C LYS A 2 -8.54 43.05 -0.81
N LEU A 3 -9.36 42.01 -0.62
CA LEU A 3 -9.17 40.96 0.39
C LEU A 3 -9.04 39.53 -0.18
N PHE A 4 -8.93 39.36 -1.50
CA PHE A 4 -8.80 38.03 -2.11
C PHE A 4 -7.60 37.24 -1.55
N LEU A 5 -6.44 37.91 -1.47
CA LEU A 5 -5.21 37.32 -0.93
C LEU A 5 -5.40 36.84 0.51
N TYR A 6 -6.04 37.67 1.34
CA TYR A 6 -6.36 37.36 2.74
C TYR A 6 -7.21 36.09 2.87
N TYR A 7 -8.31 35.98 2.12
CA TYR A 7 -9.16 34.79 2.16
C TYR A 7 -8.46 33.54 1.61
N SER A 8 -7.69 33.68 0.53
CA SER A 8 -6.93 32.55 -0.05
C SER A 8 -5.86 32.02 0.90
N LEU A 9 -5.12 32.90 1.59
CA LEU A 9 -4.12 32.53 2.58
C LEU A 9 -4.75 31.92 3.84
N HIS A 10 -5.85 32.49 4.33
CA HIS A 10 -6.56 31.89 5.46
C HIS A 10 -7.17 30.53 5.13
N ALA A 11 -7.70 30.34 3.91
CA ALA A 11 -8.17 29.05 3.43
C ALA A 11 -7.02 28.04 3.33
N PHE A 12 -5.86 28.45 2.81
CA PHE A 12 -4.64 27.65 2.77
C PHE A 12 -4.22 27.18 4.18
N VAL A 13 -4.09 28.11 5.13
CA VAL A 13 -3.70 27.80 6.52
C VAL A 13 -4.74 26.91 7.19
N ASN A 14 -6.04 27.13 6.97
CA ASN A 14 -7.08 26.29 7.54
C ASN A 14 -7.11 24.89 6.93
N GLN A 15 -6.82 24.72 5.64
CA GLN A 15 -6.67 23.40 5.03
C GLN A 15 -5.46 22.66 5.61
N LEU A 16 -4.33 23.35 5.78
CA LEU A 16 -3.14 22.79 6.43
C LEU A 16 -3.47 22.33 7.86
N LYS A 17 -4.13 23.19 8.66
CA LYS A 17 -4.57 22.85 10.02
C LYS A 17 -5.56 21.67 10.05
N LYS A 18 -6.52 21.61 9.11
CA LYS A 18 -7.48 20.50 9.02
C LYS A 18 -6.77 19.18 8.66
N LEU A 19 -5.80 19.22 7.76
CA LEU A 19 -4.98 18.08 7.37
C LEU A 19 -4.14 17.57 8.55
N MET A 20 -3.50 18.48 9.30
CA MET A 20 -2.75 18.14 10.51
C MET A 20 -3.64 17.62 11.66
N LYS A 21 -4.93 17.99 11.69
CA LYS A 21 -5.93 17.50 12.66
C LYS A 21 -6.69 16.24 12.21
N THR A 22 -6.53 15.77 10.97
CA THR A 22 -7.17 14.54 10.49
C THR A 22 -6.29 13.31 10.75
N TRP A 23 -6.86 12.11 10.57
CA TRP A 23 -6.17 10.81 10.57
C TRP A 23 -4.90 10.75 9.71
N VAL A 24 -4.62 11.77 8.88
CA VAL A 24 -3.37 11.94 8.13
C VAL A 24 -2.16 11.93 9.06
N LEU A 25 -2.21 12.52 10.25
CA LEU A 25 -1.09 12.46 11.20
C LEU A 25 -0.86 11.02 11.72
N VAL A 26 -1.93 10.26 11.94
CA VAL A 26 -1.87 8.83 12.31
C VAL A 26 -1.36 7.99 11.15
N LEU A 27 -1.84 8.23 9.92
CA LEU A 27 -1.37 7.56 8.71
C LEU A 27 0.10 7.87 8.43
N VAL A 28 0.51 9.10 8.65
CA VAL A 28 1.90 9.55 8.57
C VAL A 28 2.78 8.88 9.63
N LEU A 29 2.31 8.77 10.87
CA LEU A 29 2.98 8.04 11.95
C LEU A 29 3.09 6.55 11.65
N VAL A 30 2.02 5.94 11.11
CA VAL A 30 1.98 4.53 10.74
C VAL A 30 2.85 4.26 9.53
N CYS A 31 2.83 5.10 8.49
CA CYS A 31 3.72 4.97 7.34
C CYS A 31 5.19 5.27 7.70
N GLY A 32 5.43 6.19 8.62
CA GLY A 32 6.76 6.45 9.19
C GLY A 32 7.26 5.28 10.05
N LEU A 33 6.39 4.66 10.84
CA LEU A 33 6.69 3.45 11.59
C LEU A 33 6.92 2.25 10.68
N ILE A 34 6.11 2.06 9.63
CA ILE A 34 6.27 0.97 8.67
C ILE A 34 7.53 1.18 7.81
N GLY A 35 7.76 2.41 7.34
CA GLY A 35 8.99 2.75 6.60
C GLY A 35 10.23 2.60 7.48
N GLY A 36 10.14 3.01 8.75
CA GLY A 36 11.16 2.78 9.76
C GLY A 36 11.35 1.31 10.08
N LEU A 37 10.30 0.50 10.14
CA LEU A 37 10.36 -0.96 10.34
C LEU A 37 10.94 -1.70 9.14
N ILE A 38 10.69 -1.24 7.92
CA ILE A 38 11.28 -1.81 6.69
C ILE A 38 12.77 -1.45 6.61
N GLY A 39 13.11 -0.18 6.83
CA GLY A 39 14.52 0.26 6.89
C GLY A 39 15.28 -0.40 8.03
N TYR A 40 14.63 -0.56 9.18
CA TYR A 40 15.18 -1.27 10.33
C TYR A 40 15.29 -2.78 10.10
N GLY A 41 14.28 -3.41 9.48
CA GLY A 41 14.34 -4.82 9.11
C GLY A 41 15.50 -5.12 8.16
N ALA A 42 15.75 -4.23 7.20
CA ALA A 42 16.92 -4.30 6.32
C ALA A 42 18.23 -4.14 7.11
N ALA A 43 18.32 -3.17 8.03
CA ALA A 43 19.51 -2.97 8.86
C ALA A 43 19.76 -4.12 9.85
N SER A 44 18.71 -4.68 10.46
CA SER A 44 18.82 -5.80 11.41
C SER A 44 19.17 -7.12 10.73
N LEU A 45 18.79 -7.30 9.46
CA LEU A 45 19.23 -8.46 8.68
C LEU A 45 20.73 -8.36 8.34
N VAL A 46 21.27 -7.15 8.26
CA VAL A 46 22.72 -6.89 8.14
C VAL A 46 23.43 -7.11 9.48
N GLU A 47 22.91 -6.59 10.59
CA GLU A 47 23.51 -6.80 11.94
C GLU A 47 23.48 -8.28 12.38
N VAL A 48 22.40 -9.02 12.12
CA VAL A 48 22.32 -10.47 12.43
C VAL A 48 23.28 -11.28 11.55
N SER A 49 23.63 -10.77 10.35
CA SER A 49 24.67 -11.35 9.51
C SER A 49 26.09 -11.02 9.97
N GLU A 50 26.29 -10.01 10.81
CA GLU A 50 27.61 -9.69 11.40
C GLU A 50 27.86 -10.47 12.70
N GLU A 51 26.84 -10.72 13.53
CA GLU A 51 27.02 -11.41 14.82
C GLU A 51 27.21 -12.94 14.71
N THR A 52 26.89 -13.56 13.57
CA THR A 52 26.96 -15.03 13.41
C THR A 52 28.24 -15.54 12.70
N TYR A 53 29.12 -14.66 12.22
CA TYR A 53 30.29 -15.05 11.42
C TYR A 53 31.59 -14.37 11.89
N ALA A 54 32.01 -14.66 13.13
CA ALA A 54 33.45 -14.64 13.41
C ALA A 54 34.05 -15.90 12.76
N GLU A 55 34.84 -15.70 11.68
CA GLU A 55 35.51 -16.71 10.83
C GLU A 55 34.80 -17.15 9.53
N VAL A 56 34.53 -16.20 8.62
CA VAL A 56 34.48 -16.47 7.16
C VAL A 56 35.09 -15.24 6.44
N PRO A 57 35.94 -15.39 5.40
CA PRO A 57 36.57 -14.25 4.73
C PRO A 57 35.52 -13.30 4.14
N GLU A 58 35.81 -12.00 4.15
CA GLU A 58 35.02 -10.95 3.53
C GLU A 58 34.62 -11.31 2.09
N GLU A 59 33.41 -11.84 1.90
CA GLU A 59 32.71 -11.85 0.62
C GLU A 59 31.35 -11.18 0.78
N THR A 60 31.38 -9.86 0.61
CA THR A 60 30.39 -9.03 -0.09
C THR A 60 28.91 -9.26 0.26
N VAL A 61 28.42 -8.49 1.23
CA VAL A 61 27.09 -7.89 1.17
C VAL A 61 26.92 -7.29 -0.23
N PRO A 62 25.77 -7.41 -0.93
CA PRO A 62 25.59 -6.79 -2.23
C PRO A 62 25.59 -5.26 -2.09
N ASP A 63 26.78 -4.68 -2.15
CA ASP A 63 27.02 -3.26 -2.31
C ASP A 63 26.52 -2.83 -3.69
N ILE A 64 25.22 -2.56 -3.79
CA ILE A 64 24.62 -1.93 -4.97
C ILE A 64 25.19 -0.51 -5.19
N ILE A 65 25.94 0.03 -4.22
CA ILE A 65 26.50 1.39 -4.23
C ILE A 65 27.99 1.43 -4.58
N GLN A 66 28.75 0.33 -4.47
CA GLN A 66 30.22 0.38 -4.48
C GLN A 66 30.90 -0.12 -5.78
N GLU A 67 30.13 -0.48 -6.82
CA GLU A 67 30.66 -0.75 -8.17
C GLU A 67 30.17 0.30 -9.18
N LEU A 68 30.48 1.57 -8.90
CA LEU A 68 30.33 2.63 -9.88
C LEU A 68 31.61 2.71 -10.73
N PRO A 69 31.53 2.95 -12.05
CA PRO A 69 32.70 3.13 -12.90
C PRO A 69 33.66 4.16 -12.29
N GLU A 70 34.98 3.91 -12.35
CA GLU A 70 36.00 4.78 -11.77
C GLU A 70 35.80 6.25 -12.22
N GLY A 71 35.69 7.16 -11.25
CA GLY A 71 35.55 8.61 -11.48
C GLY A 71 34.12 9.17 -11.40
N ILE A 72 33.10 8.35 -11.12
CA ILE A 72 31.71 8.80 -11.00
C ILE A 72 31.33 8.96 -9.52
N GLY A 73 31.06 10.19 -9.09
CA GLY A 73 30.63 10.47 -7.72
C GLY A 73 29.15 10.11 -7.50
N ALA A 74 28.78 9.74 -6.27
CA ALA A 74 27.38 9.55 -5.87
C ALA A 74 26.51 10.80 -6.15
N GLY A 75 27.11 11.99 -6.09
CA GLY A 75 26.48 13.25 -6.48
C GLY A 75 26.06 13.31 -7.95
N ASP A 76 26.82 12.70 -8.86
CA ASP A 76 26.53 12.77 -10.31
C ASP A 76 25.34 11.88 -10.67
N ILE A 77 25.26 10.72 -10.02
CA ILE A 77 24.16 9.77 -10.18
C ILE A 77 22.88 10.32 -9.58
N THR A 78 22.96 10.91 -8.38
CA THR A 78 21.80 11.55 -7.76
C THR A 78 21.28 12.71 -8.60
N GLU A 79 22.16 13.51 -9.20
CA GLU A 79 21.74 14.56 -10.15
C GLU A 79 21.06 13.97 -11.40
N LEU A 80 21.62 12.90 -11.99
CA LEU A 80 21.04 12.26 -13.16
C LEU A 80 19.65 11.67 -12.86
N ILE A 81 19.51 10.97 -11.74
CA ILE A 81 18.23 10.40 -11.28
C ILE A 81 17.23 11.52 -11.03
N ALA A 82 17.61 12.56 -10.28
CA ALA A 82 16.76 13.71 -10.02
C ALA A 82 16.32 14.40 -11.33
N GLY A 83 17.24 14.61 -12.26
CA GLY A 83 16.96 15.14 -13.60
C GLY A 83 15.95 14.28 -14.37
N GLY A 84 16.16 12.96 -14.40
CA GLY A 84 15.23 12.01 -15.04
C GLY A 84 13.82 12.08 -14.46
N VAL A 85 13.70 12.11 -13.13
CA VAL A 85 12.40 12.24 -12.43
C VAL A 85 11.75 13.60 -12.73
N ILE A 86 12.51 14.69 -12.65
CA ILE A 86 12.03 16.05 -12.96
C ILE A 86 11.48 16.12 -14.38
N ALA A 87 12.24 15.65 -15.38
CA ALA A 87 11.81 15.61 -16.77
C ALA A 87 10.56 14.74 -16.96
N GLY A 88 10.55 13.54 -16.41
CA GLY A 88 9.43 12.60 -16.52
C GLY A 88 8.13 13.17 -15.95
N VAL A 89 8.19 13.76 -14.75
CA VAL A 89 7.02 14.37 -14.10
C VAL A 89 6.53 15.61 -14.86
N LEU A 90 7.43 16.49 -15.29
CA LEU A 90 7.05 17.68 -16.08
C LEU A 90 6.38 17.29 -17.39
N LEU A 91 6.98 16.39 -18.16
CA LEU A 91 6.42 15.93 -19.43
C LEU A 91 5.07 15.23 -19.23
N PHE A 92 4.91 14.47 -18.14
CA PHE A 92 3.65 13.83 -17.79
C PHE A 92 2.55 14.86 -17.44
N GLU A 93 2.85 15.87 -16.64
CA GLU A 93 1.89 16.93 -16.28
C GLU A 93 1.47 17.75 -17.52
N ILE A 94 2.41 18.04 -18.42
CA ILE A 94 2.16 18.70 -19.71
C ILE A 94 1.28 17.81 -20.62
N ALA A 95 1.62 16.53 -20.79
CA ALA A 95 0.88 15.61 -21.64
C ALA A 95 -0.55 15.33 -21.14
N THR A 96 -0.77 15.39 -19.83
CA THR A 96 -2.07 15.17 -19.19
C THR A 96 -2.86 16.45 -18.94
N ALA A 97 -2.28 17.62 -19.26
CA ALA A 97 -2.82 18.93 -18.93
C ALA A 97 -4.29 19.12 -19.36
N GLN A 98 -4.64 18.68 -20.56
CA GLN A 98 -6.00 18.83 -21.08
C GLN A 98 -7.04 17.95 -20.37
N LYS A 99 -6.65 16.74 -19.94
CA LYS A 99 -7.57 15.81 -19.27
C LYS A 99 -7.82 16.20 -17.83
N ASN A 100 -6.77 16.72 -17.18
CA ASN A 100 -6.77 17.05 -15.76
C ASN A 100 -7.16 18.51 -15.49
N GLY A 101 -6.89 19.43 -16.42
CA GLY A 101 -7.20 20.86 -16.29
C GLY A 101 -8.69 21.16 -16.21
N ALA A 102 -9.54 20.42 -16.95
CA ALA A 102 -11.00 20.55 -16.83
C ALA A 102 -11.54 19.96 -15.51
N SER A 103 -10.84 18.98 -14.91
CA SER A 103 -11.22 18.39 -13.61
C SER A 103 -10.65 19.14 -12.41
N LEU A 104 -10.20 20.38 -12.63
CA LEU A 104 -9.67 21.21 -11.58
C LEU A 104 -10.70 21.45 -10.48
N PHE A 105 -11.97 21.66 -10.86
CA PHE A 105 -13.07 21.99 -9.94
C PHE A 105 -13.74 20.74 -9.36
N LEU A 106 -14.12 20.82 -8.08
CA LEU A 106 -14.97 19.83 -7.43
C LEU A 106 -16.45 20.08 -7.75
N PRO A 107 -17.32 19.07 -7.60
CA PRO A 107 -18.78 19.28 -7.69
C PRO A 107 -19.31 20.38 -6.77
N ALA A 108 -18.76 20.48 -5.55
CA ALA A 108 -19.12 21.55 -4.61
C ALA A 108 -18.68 22.94 -5.09
N ASP A 109 -17.58 23.03 -5.85
CA ASP A 109 -17.10 24.30 -6.39
C ASP A 109 -18.06 24.84 -7.46
N ALA A 110 -18.66 23.96 -8.26
CA ALA A 110 -19.66 24.37 -9.24
C ALA A 110 -20.91 24.97 -8.58
N ALA A 111 -21.37 24.40 -7.46
CA ALA A 111 -22.54 24.90 -6.73
C ALA A 111 -22.27 26.20 -5.94
N LEU A 112 -21.05 26.39 -5.42
CA LEU A 112 -20.74 27.49 -4.50
C LEU A 112 -19.91 28.61 -5.13
N LEU A 113 -18.90 28.29 -5.94
CA LEU A 113 -17.98 29.28 -6.51
C LEU A 113 -18.46 29.86 -7.84
N PHE A 114 -19.11 29.08 -8.70
CA PHE A 114 -19.53 29.56 -10.02
C PHE A 114 -20.67 30.60 -9.98
N PRO A 115 -21.70 30.47 -9.11
CA PRO A 115 -22.72 31.50 -8.98
C PRO A 115 -22.25 32.70 -8.12
N SER A 116 -21.05 32.64 -7.53
CA SER A 116 -20.53 33.78 -6.78
C SER A 116 -20.26 34.96 -7.72
N PRO A 117 -20.44 36.22 -7.26
CA PRO A 117 -20.18 37.42 -8.07
C PRO A 117 -18.67 37.71 -8.18
N MET A 118 -17.88 36.68 -8.50
CA MET A 118 -16.43 36.73 -8.68
C MET A 118 -16.06 36.61 -10.15
N LYS A 119 -15.01 37.32 -10.56
CA LYS A 119 -14.45 37.16 -11.91
C LYS A 119 -13.94 35.71 -12.07
N PRO A 120 -14.07 35.09 -13.26
CA PRO A 120 -13.60 33.73 -13.52
C PRO A 120 -12.13 33.53 -13.10
N GLN A 121 -11.29 34.54 -13.33
CA GLN A 121 -9.88 34.56 -12.94
C GLN A 121 -9.68 34.42 -11.43
N SER A 122 -10.52 35.06 -10.61
CA SER A 122 -10.44 34.96 -9.14
C SER A 122 -10.87 33.58 -8.65
N VAL A 123 -11.90 32.99 -9.28
CA VAL A 123 -12.33 31.61 -9.01
C VAL A 123 -11.21 30.62 -9.36
N LEU A 124 -10.53 30.85 -10.48
CA LEU A 124 -9.40 30.03 -10.90
C LEU A 124 -8.21 30.15 -9.94
N MET A 125 -7.85 31.38 -9.54
CA MET A 125 -6.77 31.63 -8.59
C MET A 125 -7.02 31.00 -7.22
N PHE A 126 -8.26 31.04 -6.73
CA PHE A 126 -8.63 30.37 -5.49
C PHE A 126 -8.37 28.86 -5.59
N ARG A 127 -8.69 28.29 -6.76
CA ARG A 127 -8.50 26.86 -6.99
C ARG A 127 -7.04 26.47 -7.19
N ILE A 128 -6.24 27.31 -7.84
CA ILE A 128 -4.78 27.16 -7.89
C ILE A 128 -4.21 27.15 -6.47
N ALA A 129 -4.58 28.13 -5.64
CA ALA A 129 -4.06 28.24 -4.28
C ALA A 129 -4.39 27.00 -3.42
N THR A 130 -5.62 26.49 -3.51
CA THR A 130 -6.04 25.28 -2.77
C THR A 130 -5.40 24.01 -3.32
N GLN A 131 -5.21 23.90 -4.64
CA GLN A 131 -4.54 22.75 -5.24
C GLN A 131 -3.04 22.73 -4.92
N LEU A 132 -2.38 23.90 -4.95
CA LEU A 132 -1.00 24.05 -4.52
C LEU A 132 -0.83 23.74 -3.02
N ALA A 133 -1.79 24.14 -2.18
CA ALA A 133 -1.83 23.77 -0.77
C ALA A 133 -1.87 22.26 -0.57
N ALA A 134 -2.77 21.58 -1.27
CA ALA A 134 -2.91 20.13 -1.19
C ALA A 134 -1.66 19.40 -1.71
N ALA A 135 -1.06 19.90 -2.79
CA ALA A 135 0.18 19.37 -3.35
C ALA A 135 1.37 19.52 -2.39
N LEU A 136 1.56 20.71 -1.82
CA LEU A 136 2.59 20.97 -0.81
C LEU A 136 2.36 20.13 0.45
N ALA A 137 1.11 20.01 0.91
CA ALA A 137 0.79 19.15 2.04
C ALA A 137 1.11 17.67 1.75
N GLY A 138 0.86 17.18 0.53
CA GLY A 138 1.27 15.85 0.09
C GLY A 138 2.79 15.66 0.11
N SER A 139 3.56 16.71 -0.21
CA SER A 139 5.02 16.67 -0.17
C SER A 139 5.61 16.58 1.24
N ILE A 140 4.87 16.95 2.29
CA ILE A 140 5.29 16.79 3.70
C ILE A 140 5.61 15.32 4.01
N TYR A 141 4.93 14.37 3.37
CA TYR A 141 5.23 12.94 3.51
C TYR A 141 6.69 12.61 3.16
N MET A 142 7.31 13.33 2.22
CA MET A 142 8.71 13.11 1.85
C MET A 142 9.68 13.45 2.98
N LEU A 143 9.29 14.27 3.97
CA LEU A 143 10.14 14.55 5.14
C LEU A 143 10.41 13.30 5.97
N PHE A 144 9.51 12.31 5.95
CA PHE A 144 9.75 11.03 6.64
C PHE A 144 10.79 10.15 5.94
N GLN A 145 11.18 10.49 4.71
CA GLN A 145 12.30 9.84 4.02
C GLN A 145 13.65 10.46 4.39
N LEU A 146 13.70 11.58 5.13
CA LEU A 146 14.96 12.21 5.54
C LEU A 146 15.92 11.23 6.25
N PRO A 147 15.49 10.41 7.23
CA PRO A 147 16.39 9.44 7.86
C PRO A 147 16.98 8.45 6.84
N ASN A 148 16.17 7.98 5.89
CA ASN A 148 16.62 7.06 4.85
C ASN A 148 17.64 7.73 3.90
N LEU A 149 17.40 8.98 3.51
CA LEU A 149 18.30 9.73 2.64
C LEU A 149 19.64 10.08 3.32
N VAL A 150 19.61 10.41 4.60
CA VAL A 150 20.82 10.82 5.34
C VAL A 150 21.61 9.60 5.81
N LEU A 151 20.94 8.62 6.43
CA LEU A 151 21.59 7.46 7.05
C LEU A 151 21.94 6.38 6.04
N ASN A 152 21.01 6.03 5.14
CA ASN A 152 21.20 4.91 4.21
C ASN A 152 21.77 5.35 2.85
N ALA A 153 21.39 6.53 2.35
CA ALA A 153 21.91 7.07 1.08
C ALA A 153 23.13 7.99 1.26
N GLY A 154 23.62 8.17 2.50
CA GLY A 154 24.83 8.95 2.81
C GLY A 154 24.74 10.44 2.43
N MET A 155 23.54 10.99 2.21
CA MET A 155 23.39 12.37 1.77
C MET A 155 23.60 13.35 2.92
N SER A 156 24.24 14.48 2.63
CA SER A 156 24.28 15.60 3.57
C SER A 156 22.86 16.10 3.88
N VAL A 157 22.62 16.56 5.12
CA VAL A 157 21.31 17.09 5.52
C VAL A 157 20.83 18.22 4.59
N PRO A 158 21.67 19.19 4.18
CA PRO A 158 21.28 20.20 3.20
C PRO A 158 20.93 19.59 1.83
N GLY A 159 21.68 18.58 1.38
CA GLY A 159 21.39 17.85 0.14
C GLY A 159 20.03 17.14 0.20
N ALA A 160 19.74 16.42 1.28
CA ALA A 160 18.45 15.74 1.47
C ALA A 160 17.27 16.72 1.54
N LEU A 161 17.42 17.85 2.26
CA LEU A 161 16.40 18.90 2.31
C LEU A 161 16.18 19.57 0.94
N SER A 162 17.25 19.80 0.18
CA SER A 162 17.15 20.37 -1.16
C SER A 162 16.36 19.45 -2.11
N LEU A 163 16.50 18.13 -1.98
CA LEU A 163 15.76 17.17 -2.80
C LEU A 163 14.26 17.23 -2.53
N ILE A 164 13.87 17.36 -1.27
CA ILE A 164 12.46 17.53 -0.87
C ILE A 164 11.92 18.87 -1.37
N LEU A 165 12.71 19.93 -1.25
CA LEU A 165 12.33 21.25 -1.77
C LEU A 165 12.19 21.23 -3.30
N ALA A 166 13.08 20.54 -4.01
CA ALA A 166 13.03 20.39 -5.47
C ALA A 166 11.76 19.64 -5.87
N TRP A 167 11.40 18.59 -5.14
CA TRP A 167 10.14 17.87 -5.32
C TRP A 167 8.91 18.77 -5.11
N ALA A 168 8.90 19.57 -4.05
CA ALA A 168 7.82 20.51 -3.77
C ALA A 168 7.64 21.54 -4.91
N PHE A 169 8.75 22.14 -5.37
CA PHE A 169 8.72 23.04 -6.53
C PHE A 169 8.32 22.33 -7.82
N LEU A 170 8.80 21.11 -8.07
CA LEU A 170 8.45 20.31 -9.24
C LEU A 170 6.94 20.11 -9.35
N ILE A 171 6.29 19.70 -8.27
CA ILE A 171 4.83 19.51 -8.25
C ILE A 171 4.11 20.85 -8.42
N MET A 172 4.55 21.91 -7.73
CA MET A 172 3.97 23.25 -7.84
C MET A 172 4.02 23.75 -9.29
N THR A 173 5.20 23.73 -9.90
CA THR A 173 5.42 24.18 -11.28
C THR A 173 4.68 23.28 -12.29
N GLY A 174 4.64 21.96 -12.05
CA GLY A 174 3.85 21.03 -12.86
C GLY A 174 2.37 21.39 -12.90
N LYS A 175 1.77 21.79 -11.76
CA LYS A 175 0.37 22.26 -11.71
C LYS A 175 0.15 23.59 -12.41
N LEU A 176 1.10 24.51 -12.32
CA LEU A 176 1.05 25.77 -13.07
C LEU A 176 1.12 25.52 -14.59
N PHE A 177 2.01 24.65 -15.06
CA PHE A 177 2.08 24.26 -16.47
C PHE A 177 0.79 23.59 -16.96
N GLN A 178 0.26 22.64 -16.19
CA GLN A 178 -0.99 21.96 -16.49
C GLN A 178 -2.13 22.95 -16.68
N LEU A 179 -2.21 23.99 -15.84
CA LEU A 179 -3.21 25.02 -15.98
C LEU A 179 -2.95 25.98 -17.15
N LEU A 180 -1.71 26.42 -17.35
CA LEU A 180 -1.35 27.30 -18.45
C LEU A 180 -1.69 26.64 -19.80
N ILE A 181 -1.31 25.37 -19.97
CA ILE A 181 -1.59 24.61 -21.19
C ILE A 181 -3.09 24.39 -21.38
N TYR A 182 -3.84 24.19 -20.30
CA TYR A 182 -5.30 24.13 -20.35
C TYR A 182 -5.91 25.43 -20.90
N LEU A 183 -5.49 26.59 -20.37
CA LEU A 183 -5.95 27.90 -20.87
C LEU A 183 -5.52 28.17 -22.32
N LEU A 184 -4.29 27.79 -22.69
CA LEU A 184 -3.79 27.91 -24.06
C LEU A 184 -4.53 26.99 -25.03
N SER A 185 -4.90 25.78 -24.59
CA SER A 185 -5.69 24.83 -25.39
C SER A 185 -7.11 25.33 -25.66
N TYR A 186 -7.64 26.19 -24.80
CA TYR A 186 -8.92 26.86 -25.03
C TYR A 186 -8.79 27.94 -26.10
N ARG A 187 -7.74 28.77 -26.02
CA ARG A 187 -7.49 29.85 -26.98
C ARG A 187 -7.06 29.36 -28.36
N SER A 188 -6.38 28.22 -28.44
CA SER A 188 -5.83 27.69 -29.69
C SER A 188 -6.18 26.21 -29.89
N ARG A 189 -6.92 25.95 -30.97
CA ARG A 189 -7.22 24.58 -31.44
C ARG A 189 -5.94 23.82 -31.80
N PHE A 190 -4.89 24.52 -32.24
CA PHE A 190 -3.60 23.92 -32.58
C PHE A 190 -2.94 23.31 -31.34
N VAL A 191 -2.85 24.08 -30.25
CA VAL A 191 -2.31 23.59 -28.96
C VAL A 191 -3.13 22.40 -28.47
N LYS A 192 -4.47 22.49 -28.56
CA LYS A 192 -5.38 21.41 -28.16
C LYS A 192 -5.09 20.09 -28.88
N GLN A 193 -4.79 20.12 -30.17
CA GLN A 193 -4.54 18.90 -30.95
C GLN A 193 -3.09 18.40 -30.83
N HIS A 194 -2.12 19.31 -30.68
CA HIS A 194 -0.71 18.95 -30.80
C HIS A 194 0.04 18.81 -29.48
N THR A 195 -0.54 19.14 -28.30
CA THR A 195 0.18 19.09 -27.00
C THR A 195 0.92 17.74 -26.79
N VAL A 196 0.23 16.61 -26.99
CA VAL A 196 0.83 15.27 -26.80
C VAL A 196 1.89 14.98 -27.86
N ASN A 197 1.67 15.41 -29.11
CA ASN A 197 2.64 15.24 -30.18
C ASN A 197 3.89 16.09 -29.93
N THR A 198 3.73 17.32 -29.43
CA THR A 198 4.86 18.19 -29.05
C THR A 198 5.69 17.55 -27.94
N VAL A 199 5.04 16.99 -26.91
CA VAL A 199 5.76 16.21 -25.87
C VAL A 199 6.50 15.04 -26.48
N ALA A 200 5.86 14.26 -27.35
CA ALA A 200 6.49 13.11 -28.00
C ALA A 200 7.69 13.52 -28.88
N VAL A 201 7.58 14.64 -29.61
CA VAL A 201 8.66 15.20 -30.44
C VAL A 201 9.81 15.69 -29.56
N ILE A 202 9.54 16.36 -28.45
CA ILE A 202 10.58 16.79 -27.50
C ILE A 202 11.31 15.58 -26.92
N THR A 203 10.57 14.56 -26.46
CA THR A 203 11.17 13.35 -25.91
C THR A 203 11.97 12.58 -26.96
N ALA A 204 11.46 12.45 -28.18
CA ALA A 204 12.17 11.82 -29.29
C ALA A 204 13.43 12.62 -29.68
N GLY A 205 13.35 13.94 -29.69
CA GLY A 205 14.48 14.83 -29.94
C GLY A 205 15.57 14.68 -28.88
N CYS A 206 15.21 14.68 -27.59
CA CYS A 206 16.17 14.43 -26.51
C CYS A 206 16.81 13.04 -26.62
N ALA A 207 16.02 12.01 -26.91
CA ALA A 207 16.54 10.64 -27.10
C ALA A 207 17.49 10.55 -28.30
N LEU A 208 17.16 11.23 -29.41
CA LEU A 208 18.01 11.27 -30.60
C LEU A 208 19.31 12.04 -30.34
N LEU A 209 19.25 13.20 -29.66
CA LEU A 209 20.44 13.97 -29.30
C LEU A 209 21.36 13.18 -28.37
N PHE A 210 20.80 12.51 -27.35
CA PHE A 210 21.55 11.63 -26.48
C PHE A 210 22.14 10.44 -27.25
N GLY A 211 21.35 9.81 -28.14
CA GLY A 211 21.83 8.71 -28.98
C GLY A 211 22.98 9.12 -29.91
N LEU A 212 22.90 10.30 -30.54
CA LEU A 212 23.99 10.84 -31.35
C LEU A 212 25.23 11.17 -30.52
N TYR A 213 25.05 11.67 -29.29
CA TYR A 213 26.16 11.90 -28.37
C TYR A 213 26.84 10.59 -27.96
N TYR A 214 26.04 9.58 -27.59
CA TYR A 214 26.52 8.24 -27.23
C TYR A 214 27.27 7.57 -28.38
N LEU A 215 26.76 7.63 -29.62
CA LEU A 215 27.41 7.04 -30.80
C LEU A 215 28.72 7.74 -31.19
N ARG A 216 28.96 8.98 -30.74
CA ARG A 216 30.22 9.71 -30.98
C ARG A 216 31.27 9.46 -29.91
N GLY A 217 30.86 9.05 -28.71
CA GLY A 217 31.76 8.77 -27.60
C GLY A 217 32.10 7.29 -27.50
N SER A 218 33.33 6.95 -27.12
CA SER A 218 33.73 5.59 -26.75
C SER A 218 33.50 5.29 -25.27
N GLN A 219 32.54 5.97 -24.63
CA GLN A 219 32.26 5.88 -23.20
C GLN A 219 31.07 4.94 -22.93
N ASP A 220 31.05 4.33 -21.74
CA ASP A 220 29.91 3.53 -21.27
C ASP A 220 28.63 4.36 -21.19
N LEU A 221 27.48 3.69 -21.30
CA LEU A 221 26.17 4.35 -21.42
C LEU A 221 25.83 5.24 -20.21
N LEU A 222 26.19 4.82 -19.00
CA LEU A 222 25.98 5.64 -17.79
C LEU A 222 26.90 6.87 -17.79
N SER A 223 28.18 6.70 -18.10
CA SER A 223 29.15 7.80 -18.16
C SER A 223 28.74 8.83 -19.22
N ALA A 224 28.31 8.36 -20.39
CA ALA A 224 27.75 9.21 -21.44
C ALA A 224 26.46 9.92 -21.01
N ALA A 225 25.58 9.25 -20.27
CA ALA A 225 24.36 9.86 -19.73
C ALA A 225 24.67 10.96 -18.71
N ILE A 226 25.59 10.71 -17.78
CA ILE A 226 26.05 11.71 -16.81
C ILE A 226 26.68 12.90 -17.53
N ALA A 227 27.61 12.66 -18.45
CA ALA A 227 28.28 13.72 -19.19
C ALA A 227 27.29 14.58 -20.02
N PHE A 228 26.26 13.97 -20.60
CA PHE A 228 25.26 14.67 -21.39
C PHE A 228 24.24 15.43 -20.53
N PHE A 229 23.60 14.75 -19.57
CA PHE A 229 22.50 15.32 -18.79
C PHE A 229 22.96 16.22 -17.64
N ASN A 230 24.17 16.01 -17.11
CA ASN A 230 24.78 16.86 -16.07
C ASN A 230 25.72 17.92 -16.65
N ALA A 231 25.81 18.04 -17.99
CA ALA A 231 26.60 19.09 -18.64
C ALA A 231 26.24 20.48 -18.09
N PRO A 232 27.19 21.42 -17.90
CA PRO A 232 26.87 22.76 -17.38
C PRO A 232 25.79 23.51 -18.17
N ALA A 233 25.68 23.24 -19.49
CA ALA A 233 24.65 23.78 -20.36
C ALA A 233 23.22 23.43 -19.91
N SER A 234 23.04 22.28 -19.27
CA SER A 234 21.74 21.78 -18.82
C SER A 234 21.13 22.64 -17.69
N TYR A 235 21.94 23.37 -16.93
CA TYR A 235 21.48 24.29 -15.87
C TYR A 235 20.78 25.54 -16.42
N TYR A 236 20.99 25.87 -17.69
CA TYR A 236 20.33 27.00 -18.34
C TYR A 236 18.90 26.67 -18.79
N ILE A 237 18.51 25.40 -18.82
CA ILE A 237 17.15 24.99 -19.18
C ILE A 237 16.22 25.38 -18.01
N PRO A 238 15.26 26.30 -18.21
CA PRO A 238 14.36 26.74 -17.13
C PRO A 238 13.60 25.57 -16.51
N VAL A 239 13.36 25.63 -15.20
CA VAL A 239 12.72 24.59 -14.38
C VAL A 239 13.54 23.30 -14.30
N PHE A 240 13.83 22.62 -15.41
CA PHE A 240 14.60 21.38 -15.42
C PHE A 240 16.00 21.57 -14.84
N GLY A 241 16.75 22.54 -15.38
CA GLY A 241 18.12 22.85 -14.99
C GLY A 241 18.21 23.48 -13.60
N TRP A 242 17.26 24.34 -13.23
CA TRP A 242 17.27 24.99 -11.92
C TRP A 242 16.93 24.03 -10.79
N LEU A 243 15.95 23.15 -10.97
CA LEU A 243 15.59 22.16 -9.95
C LEU A 243 16.71 21.14 -9.72
N LYS A 244 17.33 20.63 -10.79
CA LYS A 244 18.46 19.69 -10.64
C LYS A 244 19.72 20.39 -10.12
N GLY A 245 20.00 21.61 -10.58
CA GLY A 245 21.14 22.42 -10.15
C GLY A 245 21.05 22.83 -8.68
N MET A 246 19.83 23.05 -8.17
CA MET A 246 19.59 23.28 -6.75
C MET A 246 20.02 22.08 -5.89
N VAL A 247 19.67 20.86 -6.31
CA VAL A 247 20.05 19.63 -5.60
C VAL A 247 21.58 19.45 -5.63
N ARG A 248 22.18 19.60 -6.82
CA ARG A 248 23.64 19.47 -6.98
C ARG A 248 24.41 20.50 -6.14
N ALA A 249 24.05 21.77 -6.23
CA ALA A 249 24.72 22.84 -5.50
C ALA A 249 24.61 22.67 -3.98
N ALA A 250 23.49 22.13 -3.47
CA ALA A 250 23.32 21.84 -2.05
C ALA A 250 24.18 20.65 -1.59
N GLN A 251 24.35 19.63 -2.42
CA GLN A 251 25.24 18.49 -2.15
C GLN A 251 26.72 18.92 -2.13
N GLU A 252 27.13 19.79 -3.06
CA GLU A 252 28.49 20.36 -3.11
C GLU A 252 28.78 21.35 -1.97
N GLY A 253 27.80 21.68 -1.12
CA GLY A 253 27.94 22.66 -0.05
C GLY A 253 27.92 24.12 -0.53
N ASN A 254 27.71 24.38 -1.83
CA ASN A 254 27.65 25.72 -2.39
C ASN A 254 26.26 26.35 -2.19
N MET A 255 26.03 26.86 -0.98
CA MET A 255 24.75 27.46 -0.58
C MET A 255 24.34 28.65 -1.44
N LEU A 256 25.30 29.43 -1.97
CA LEU A 256 25.02 30.58 -2.81
C LEU A 256 24.42 30.14 -4.16
N ARG A 257 25.02 29.17 -4.84
CA ARG A 257 24.47 28.61 -6.10
C ARG A 257 23.10 27.97 -5.87
N ALA A 258 22.93 27.23 -4.78
CA ALA A 258 21.65 26.63 -4.42
C ALA A 258 20.55 27.70 -4.22
N LEU A 259 20.87 28.79 -3.52
CA LEU A 259 19.95 29.90 -3.28
C LEU A 259 19.58 30.64 -4.56
N LEU A 260 20.52 30.82 -5.49
CA LEU A 260 20.23 31.41 -6.81
C LEU A 260 19.25 30.57 -7.62
N PHE A 261 19.40 29.24 -7.62
CA PHE A 261 18.44 28.35 -8.30
C PHE A 261 17.05 28.38 -7.64
N ILE A 262 16.99 28.41 -6.30
CA ILE A 262 15.72 28.59 -5.56
C ILE A 262 15.05 29.91 -5.95
N LEU A 263 15.82 31.01 -5.98
CA LEU A 263 15.31 32.32 -6.34
C LEU A 263 14.79 32.33 -7.79
N ALA A 264 15.57 31.81 -8.74
CA ALA A 264 15.16 31.70 -10.15
C ALA A 264 13.86 30.89 -10.30
N GLN A 265 13.76 29.75 -9.63
CA GLN A 265 12.56 28.92 -9.64
C GLN A 265 11.35 29.64 -9.02
N THR A 266 11.56 30.37 -7.93
CA THR A 266 10.50 31.12 -7.25
C THR A 266 9.98 32.25 -8.14
N VAL A 267 10.88 33.03 -8.75
CA VAL A 267 10.53 34.10 -9.70
C VAL A 267 9.76 33.52 -10.90
N PHE A 268 10.18 32.38 -11.42
CA PHE A 268 9.47 31.70 -12.51
C PHE A 268 8.04 31.27 -12.13
N CYS A 269 7.85 30.71 -10.93
CA CYS A 269 6.52 30.37 -10.42
C CYS A 269 5.64 31.62 -10.28
N ILE A 270 6.18 32.73 -9.78
CA ILE A 270 5.45 34.00 -9.68
C ILE A 270 5.06 34.52 -11.07
N LEU A 271 6.00 34.53 -12.03
CA LEU A 271 5.75 34.94 -13.40
C LEU A 271 4.64 34.09 -14.05
N MET A 272 4.67 32.77 -13.87
CA MET A 272 3.63 31.86 -14.34
C MET A 272 2.26 32.22 -13.76
N VAL A 273 2.18 32.49 -12.46
CA VAL A 273 0.93 32.91 -11.81
C VAL A 273 0.41 34.23 -12.40
N LEU A 274 1.29 35.20 -12.63
CA LEU A 274 0.92 36.49 -13.23
C LEU A 274 0.41 36.32 -14.67
N VAL A 275 1.08 35.49 -15.47
CA VAL A 275 0.65 35.16 -16.85
C VAL A 275 -0.73 34.51 -16.84
N ILE A 276 -0.94 33.51 -15.98
CA ILE A 276 -2.24 32.82 -15.84
C ILE A 276 -3.34 33.81 -15.42
N TYR A 277 -3.05 34.71 -14.49
CA TYR A 277 -4.01 35.73 -14.03
C TYR A 277 -4.39 36.73 -15.13
N GLY A 278 -3.43 37.10 -16.00
CA GLY A 278 -3.66 38.03 -17.11
C GLY A 278 -4.51 37.44 -18.25
N MET A 279 -4.65 36.11 -18.33
CA MET A 279 -5.46 35.46 -19.36
C MET A 279 -6.97 35.54 -19.04
N LYS A 280 -7.79 35.93 -20.02
CA LYS A 280 -9.25 35.81 -19.92
C LYS A 280 -9.62 34.32 -20.00
N ALA A 281 -10.43 33.84 -19.07
CA ALA A 281 -10.70 32.42 -18.90
C ALA A 281 -12.22 32.16 -18.90
N ASP A 282 -12.73 31.57 -19.98
CA ASP A 282 -14.13 31.16 -20.12
C ASP A 282 -14.24 29.64 -19.96
N PHE A 283 -13.89 29.14 -18.77
CA PHE A 283 -13.78 27.71 -18.49
C PHE A 283 -15.06 27.08 -17.92
N TYR A 284 -16.08 27.87 -17.57
CA TYR A 284 -17.22 27.39 -16.78
C TYR A 284 -18.02 26.28 -17.46
N GLU A 285 -18.23 26.33 -18.78
CA GLU A 285 -18.98 25.31 -19.49
C GLU A 285 -18.27 23.94 -19.46
N ASP A 286 -16.97 23.94 -19.80
CA ASP A 286 -16.13 22.74 -19.75
C ASP A 286 -15.97 22.21 -18.30
N ALA A 287 -15.85 23.12 -17.34
CA ALA A 287 -15.76 22.77 -15.92
C ALA A 287 -17.07 22.19 -15.39
N LEU A 288 -18.24 22.77 -15.72
CA LEU A 288 -19.55 22.27 -15.30
C LEU A 288 -19.76 20.84 -15.78
N LYS A 289 -19.55 20.59 -17.08
CA LYS A 289 -19.65 19.25 -17.66
C LYS A 289 -18.71 18.25 -16.97
N LYS A 290 -17.51 18.69 -16.59
CA LYS A 290 -16.54 17.83 -15.92
C LYS A 290 -16.86 17.57 -14.45
N THR A 291 -17.40 18.57 -13.75
CA THR A 291 -17.90 18.42 -12.38
C THR A 291 -19.09 17.48 -12.32
N GLU A 292 -19.99 17.52 -13.31
CA GLU A 292 -21.11 16.58 -13.45
C GLU A 292 -20.60 15.15 -13.67
N GLU A 293 -19.64 14.95 -14.60
CA GLU A 293 -19.01 13.63 -14.78
C GLU A 293 -18.36 13.10 -13.49
N THR A 294 -17.78 14.01 -12.70
CA THR A 294 -17.07 13.67 -11.46
C THR A 294 -18.06 13.38 -10.32
N ALA A 295 -19.16 14.15 -10.23
CA ALA A 295 -20.26 13.91 -9.31
C ALA A 295 -20.91 12.55 -9.58
N ALA A 296 -21.26 12.27 -10.84
CA ALA A 296 -21.80 10.97 -11.25
C ALA A 296 -20.83 9.81 -10.95
N ARG A 297 -19.50 10.06 -11.03
CA ARG A 297 -18.49 9.07 -10.63
C ARG A 297 -18.45 8.85 -9.13
N LEU A 298 -18.52 9.92 -8.33
CA LEU A 298 -18.53 9.86 -6.87
C LEU A 298 -19.81 9.18 -6.35
N GLU A 299 -20.97 9.52 -6.91
CA GLU A 299 -22.25 8.88 -6.61
C GLU A 299 -22.23 7.39 -6.98
N ALA A 300 -21.74 7.03 -8.17
CA ALA A 300 -21.58 5.62 -8.55
C ALA A 300 -20.64 4.86 -7.60
N MET A 301 -19.56 5.51 -7.15
CA MET A 301 -18.65 4.92 -6.15
C MET A 301 -19.30 4.78 -4.77
N ASN A 302 -20.14 5.73 -4.35
CA ASN A 302 -20.83 5.71 -3.07
C ASN A 302 -21.99 4.71 -3.03
N GLU A 303 -22.68 4.50 -4.16
CA GLU A 303 -23.74 3.49 -4.29
C GLU A 303 -23.22 2.05 -4.41
N GLY A 304 -21.90 1.82 -4.34
CA GLY A 304 -21.30 0.50 -4.59
C GLY A 304 -21.52 -0.03 -6.02
N ARG A 305 -22.17 0.76 -6.89
CA ARG A 305 -22.42 0.44 -8.29
C ARG A 305 -21.24 0.93 -9.10
N VAL A 306 -20.34 0.01 -9.43
CA VAL A 306 -19.38 0.22 -10.53
C VAL A 306 -20.18 0.34 -11.84
N ARG A 307 -20.75 1.51 -12.11
CA ARG A 307 -21.07 1.90 -13.48
C ARG A 307 -19.73 2.08 -14.15
N THR A 308 -19.24 1.00 -14.77
CA THR A 308 -18.34 1.12 -15.92
C THR A 308 -18.94 2.21 -16.78
N ARG A 309 -18.18 3.30 -16.97
CA ARG A 309 -18.48 4.33 -17.95
C ARG A 309 -19.08 3.61 -19.17
N LYS A 310 -20.33 3.90 -19.51
CA LYS A 310 -20.74 3.93 -20.91
C LYS A 310 -19.89 5.02 -21.55
N ARG A 311 -18.60 4.72 -21.72
CA ARG A 311 -17.74 5.47 -22.60
C ARG A 311 -18.45 5.31 -23.93
N LYS A 312 -18.61 6.41 -24.66
CA LYS A 312 -18.72 6.41 -26.12
C LYS A 312 -17.49 5.75 -26.77
N ALA A 313 -16.96 4.64 -26.22
CA ALA A 313 -16.37 3.59 -27.00
C ALA A 313 -17.57 3.06 -27.79
N ALA A 314 -17.74 3.63 -28.97
CA ALA A 314 -18.59 3.10 -30.03
C ALA A 314 -18.68 1.59 -29.89
N GLN A 315 -19.90 1.06 -29.88
CA GLN A 315 -20.36 0.03 -30.82
C GLN A 315 -19.26 -0.73 -31.57
N ARG A 316 -18.22 -1.23 -30.89
CA ARG A 316 -17.57 -2.45 -31.32
C ARG A 316 -18.67 -3.44 -31.09
N LYS A 317 -19.34 -3.79 -32.19
CA LYS A 317 -20.41 -4.79 -32.23
C LYS A 317 -20.05 -5.82 -31.17
N ILE A 318 -20.97 -6.08 -30.25
CA ILE A 318 -20.98 -7.34 -29.54
C ILE A 318 -21.00 -8.34 -30.69
N SER A 319 -19.84 -8.84 -31.09
CA SER A 319 -19.82 -9.86 -32.11
C SER A 319 -20.51 -11.03 -31.44
N ASP A 320 -21.50 -11.61 -32.10
CA ASP A 320 -22.26 -12.78 -31.66
C ASP A 320 -21.39 -14.04 -31.57
N HIS A 321 -20.16 -13.93 -31.07
CA HIS A 321 -19.39 -15.08 -30.66
C HIS A 321 -20.09 -15.65 -29.44
N ALA A 322 -20.57 -16.88 -29.57
CA ALA A 322 -21.13 -17.65 -28.47
C ALA A 322 -20.14 -17.62 -27.29
N MET A 323 -20.57 -17.05 -26.16
CA MET A 323 -19.77 -17.10 -24.95
C MET A 323 -19.67 -18.57 -24.52
N GLN A 324 -18.44 -19.04 -24.36
CA GLN A 324 -18.16 -20.40 -23.91
C GLN A 324 -18.36 -20.53 -22.40
N GLY A 325 -18.65 -21.74 -21.94
CA GLY A 325 -18.78 -22.08 -20.53
C GLY A 325 -20.19 -22.51 -20.12
N PHE A 326 -20.25 -23.38 -19.12
CA PHE A 326 -21.47 -23.88 -18.50
C PHE A 326 -21.40 -23.68 -16.97
N GLY A 327 -22.49 -23.25 -16.35
CA GLY A 327 -22.57 -23.00 -14.90
C GLY A 327 -21.52 -21.99 -14.41
N ALA A 328 -20.74 -22.37 -13.39
CA ALA A 328 -19.71 -21.50 -12.80
C ALA A 328 -18.53 -21.20 -13.74
N SER A 329 -18.25 -22.05 -14.74
CA SER A 329 -17.12 -21.84 -15.67
C SER A 329 -17.28 -20.60 -16.55
N VAL A 330 -18.49 -20.05 -16.67
CA VAL A 330 -18.76 -18.78 -17.38
C VAL A 330 -17.88 -17.64 -16.85
N TYR A 331 -17.54 -17.63 -15.55
CA TYR A 331 -16.66 -16.62 -14.95
C TYR A 331 -15.24 -16.63 -15.53
N PHE A 332 -14.71 -17.82 -15.83
CA PHE A 332 -13.40 -17.98 -16.44
C PHE A 332 -13.38 -17.43 -17.87
N PHE A 333 -14.29 -17.92 -18.71
CA PHE A 333 -14.36 -17.53 -20.12
C PHE A 333 -14.73 -16.06 -20.32
N LYS A 334 -15.59 -15.52 -19.46
CA LYS A 334 -15.90 -14.09 -19.45
C LYS A 334 -14.65 -13.25 -19.21
N THR A 335 -13.82 -13.62 -18.24
CA THR A 335 -12.58 -12.89 -17.90
C THR A 335 -11.61 -12.90 -19.08
N LEU A 336 -11.42 -14.06 -19.71
CA LEU A 336 -10.60 -14.19 -20.93
C LEU A 336 -11.18 -13.39 -22.10
N HIS A 337 -12.49 -13.46 -22.32
CA HIS A 337 -13.17 -12.72 -23.39
C HIS A 337 -12.98 -11.20 -23.23
N ILE A 338 -13.13 -10.68 -22.01
CA ILE A 338 -12.88 -9.25 -21.71
C ILE A 338 -11.44 -8.88 -22.05
N ARG A 339 -10.47 -9.71 -21.66
CA ARG A 339 -9.05 -9.49 -21.99
C ARG A 339 -8.85 -9.39 -23.50
N PHE A 340 -9.28 -10.40 -24.26
CA PHE A 340 -9.05 -10.45 -25.71
C PHE A 340 -9.78 -9.33 -26.47
N ARG A 341 -10.97 -8.94 -26.01
CA ARG A 341 -11.72 -7.81 -26.58
C ARG A 341 -10.98 -6.47 -26.45
N ASP A 342 -10.30 -6.27 -25.33
CA ASP A 342 -9.66 -5.01 -24.98
C ASP A 342 -8.23 -4.87 -25.58
N ILE A 343 -7.66 -5.97 -26.12
CA ILE A 343 -6.37 -5.96 -26.82
C ILE A 343 -6.50 -5.19 -28.15
N ARG A 344 -5.67 -4.17 -28.35
CA ARG A 344 -5.58 -3.40 -29.59
C ARG A 344 -4.49 -4.04 -30.47
N ARG A 345 -4.83 -4.54 -31.67
CA ARG A 345 -3.92 -5.22 -32.62
C ARG A 345 -3.41 -6.62 -32.19
N GLY A 346 -4.15 -7.34 -31.35
CA GLY A 346 -4.04 -8.80 -31.22
C GLY A 346 -2.93 -9.39 -30.32
N ILE A 347 -1.91 -8.64 -29.89
CA ILE A 347 -0.73 -9.25 -29.22
C ILE A 347 -0.56 -8.82 -27.75
N PHE A 348 -0.71 -7.54 -27.39
CA PHE A 348 -0.41 -7.06 -26.03
C PHE A 348 -1.60 -6.34 -25.36
N SER A 349 -1.92 -6.74 -24.13
CA SER A 349 -2.79 -5.96 -23.24
C SER A 349 -2.05 -4.70 -22.78
N LYS A 350 -2.78 -3.67 -22.31
CA LYS A 350 -2.12 -2.47 -21.76
C LYS A 350 -1.27 -2.80 -20.53
N THR A 351 -1.71 -3.76 -19.73
CA THR A 351 -0.99 -4.22 -18.55
C THR A 351 0.27 -4.99 -18.93
N ALA A 352 0.19 -5.84 -19.96
CA ALA A 352 1.36 -6.52 -20.51
C ALA A 352 2.40 -5.50 -21.03
N LEU A 353 1.95 -4.44 -21.69
CA LEU A 353 2.82 -3.36 -22.15
C LEU A 353 3.49 -2.63 -20.97
N THR A 354 2.77 -2.34 -19.89
CA THR A 354 3.37 -1.72 -18.69
C THR A 354 4.41 -2.64 -18.04
N TYR A 355 4.13 -3.94 -17.96
CA TYR A 355 5.06 -4.92 -17.40
C TYR A 355 6.32 -5.02 -18.25
N LEU A 356 6.15 -5.09 -19.58
CA LEU A 356 7.25 -5.12 -20.52
C LEU A 356 8.12 -3.86 -20.41
N LEU A 357 7.53 -2.65 -20.39
CA LEU A 357 8.30 -1.41 -20.31
C LEU A 357 9.07 -1.27 -19.00
N CYS A 358 8.45 -1.57 -17.85
CA CYS A 358 9.11 -1.50 -16.55
C CYS A 358 10.23 -2.54 -16.44
N ALA A 359 9.95 -3.79 -16.80
CA ALA A 359 10.94 -4.86 -16.73
C ALA A 359 12.08 -4.64 -17.73
N ALA A 360 11.78 -4.17 -18.95
CA ALA A 360 12.80 -3.80 -19.93
C ALA A 360 13.69 -2.66 -19.45
N GLY A 361 13.12 -1.62 -18.81
CA GLY A 361 13.89 -0.52 -18.25
C GLY A 361 14.86 -0.98 -17.15
N VAL A 362 14.38 -1.83 -16.26
CA VAL A 362 15.20 -2.41 -15.16
C VAL A 362 16.26 -3.35 -15.72
N SER A 363 15.93 -4.23 -16.66
CA SER A 363 16.91 -5.11 -17.32
C SER A 363 17.95 -4.33 -18.13
N ALA A 364 17.55 -3.25 -18.81
CA ALA A 364 18.47 -2.35 -19.49
C ALA A 364 19.45 -1.70 -18.49
N PHE A 365 18.94 -1.24 -17.34
CA PHE A 365 19.79 -0.70 -16.28
C PHE A 365 20.77 -1.76 -15.75
N ILE A 366 20.30 -2.96 -15.41
CA ILE A 366 21.16 -4.02 -14.87
C ILE A 366 22.27 -4.40 -15.86
N LYS A 367 21.95 -4.55 -17.15
CA LYS A 367 22.92 -4.99 -18.15
C LYS A 367 23.87 -3.89 -18.61
N LEU A 368 23.33 -2.71 -18.90
CA LEU A 368 24.07 -1.61 -19.54
C LEU A 368 24.78 -0.71 -18.52
N VAL A 369 24.30 -0.70 -17.27
CA VAL A 369 24.88 0.10 -16.19
C VAL A 369 25.66 -0.78 -15.23
N LEU A 370 24.99 -1.78 -14.63
CA LEU A 370 25.62 -2.62 -13.61
C LEU A 370 26.48 -3.75 -14.20
N HIS A 371 26.48 -3.94 -15.52
CA HIS A 371 27.25 -4.98 -16.22
C HIS A 371 26.98 -6.40 -15.67
N LYS A 372 25.82 -6.59 -15.03
CA LYS A 372 25.37 -7.86 -14.43
C LYS A 372 24.26 -8.46 -15.27
N ASN A 373 24.10 -9.77 -15.18
CA ASN A 373 23.06 -10.52 -15.91
C ASN A 373 22.04 -11.15 -14.96
N SER A 374 21.64 -10.42 -13.90
CA SER A 374 20.68 -10.93 -12.90
C SER A 374 19.23 -10.63 -13.30
N LEU A 375 18.39 -11.66 -13.30
CA LEU A 375 16.95 -11.55 -13.57
C LEU A 375 16.15 -11.05 -12.35
N LEU A 376 16.69 -11.21 -11.13
CA LEU A 376 15.99 -10.99 -9.87
C LEU A 376 15.41 -9.58 -9.71
N PRO A 377 16.10 -8.46 -9.99
CA PRO A 377 15.51 -7.14 -9.79
C PRO A 377 14.37 -6.84 -10.78
N ALA A 378 14.44 -7.38 -12.00
CA ALA A 378 13.32 -7.29 -12.96
C ALA A 378 12.09 -8.08 -12.46
N VAL A 379 12.31 -9.26 -11.87
CA VAL A 379 11.24 -10.05 -11.26
C VAL A 379 10.65 -9.36 -10.04
N LEU A 380 11.45 -8.74 -9.16
CA LEU A 380 10.93 -7.99 -8.01
C LEU A 380 10.03 -6.84 -8.45
N VAL A 381 10.44 -6.08 -9.47
CA VAL A 381 9.60 -5.00 -10.04
C VAL A 381 8.31 -5.56 -10.64
N LEU A 382 8.37 -6.69 -11.35
CA LEU A 382 7.17 -7.38 -11.83
C LEU A 382 6.27 -7.85 -10.66
N GLY A 383 6.85 -8.35 -9.56
CA GLY A 383 6.11 -8.74 -8.35
C GLY A 383 5.32 -7.58 -7.75
N VAL A 384 5.95 -6.40 -7.65
CA VAL A 384 5.27 -5.17 -7.20
C VAL A 384 4.15 -4.77 -8.17
N LEU A 385 4.37 -4.88 -9.49
CA LEU A 385 3.36 -4.53 -10.48
C LEU A 385 2.19 -5.53 -10.53
N VAL A 386 2.44 -6.81 -10.27
CA VAL A 386 1.42 -7.85 -10.11
C VAL A 386 0.60 -7.60 -8.84
N PHE A 387 1.28 -7.23 -7.75
CA PHE A 387 0.62 -6.81 -6.52
C PHE A 387 -0.32 -5.61 -6.74
N TYR A 388 0.10 -4.57 -7.46
CA TYR A 388 -0.79 -3.44 -7.72
C TYR A 388 -1.97 -3.80 -8.62
N ARG A 389 -1.78 -4.75 -9.54
CA ARG A 389 -2.85 -5.28 -10.39
C ARG A 389 -3.90 -6.03 -9.58
N SER A 390 -3.49 -6.83 -8.59
CA SER A 390 -4.42 -7.61 -7.77
C SER A 390 -5.39 -6.72 -6.96
N LEU A 391 -5.01 -5.47 -6.69
CA LEU A 391 -5.92 -4.45 -6.14
C LEU A 391 -7.09 -4.06 -7.08
N GLY A 392 -7.15 -4.57 -8.29
CA GLY A 392 -8.26 -4.35 -9.23
C GLY A 392 -8.85 -5.63 -9.80
N ASN A 393 -8.70 -6.78 -9.12
CA ASN A 393 -8.98 -8.08 -9.71
C ASN A 393 -10.49 -8.33 -10.01
N PRO A 394 -10.84 -8.95 -11.16
CA PRO A 394 -12.20 -9.32 -11.55
C PRO A 394 -12.98 -10.17 -10.54
N MET A 395 -12.34 -10.94 -9.66
CA MET A 395 -13.07 -11.75 -8.67
C MET A 395 -14.00 -10.91 -7.78
N ASN A 396 -13.52 -9.76 -7.31
CA ASN A 396 -14.33 -8.86 -6.49
C ASN A 396 -15.46 -8.21 -7.28
N ASP A 397 -15.15 -7.78 -8.50
CA ASP A 397 -16.16 -7.22 -9.40
C ASP A 397 -17.26 -8.22 -9.69
N ASP A 398 -16.95 -9.51 -9.70
CA ASP A 398 -17.90 -10.57 -9.98
C ASP A 398 -18.66 -10.99 -8.73
N ALA A 399 -18.01 -11.12 -7.58
CA ALA A 399 -18.66 -11.39 -6.29
C ALA A 399 -19.66 -10.29 -5.89
N ALA A 400 -19.38 -9.03 -6.27
CA ALA A 400 -20.25 -7.89 -6.01
C ALA A 400 -21.51 -7.83 -6.89
N LYS A 401 -21.56 -8.58 -8.00
CA LYS A 401 -22.69 -8.49 -8.95
C LYS A 401 -23.87 -9.38 -8.56
N PRO A 402 -25.13 -8.92 -8.74
CA PRO A 402 -26.32 -9.70 -8.38
C PRO A 402 -26.38 -11.08 -9.04
N PHE A 403 -25.92 -11.22 -10.28
CA PHE A 403 -25.93 -12.51 -10.99
C PHE A 403 -25.00 -13.56 -10.37
N PHE A 404 -24.03 -13.17 -9.55
CA PHE A 404 -23.22 -14.11 -8.79
C PHE A 404 -24.03 -14.95 -7.83
N VAL A 405 -25.09 -14.38 -7.28
CA VAL A 405 -26.04 -15.10 -6.45
C VAL A 405 -27.04 -15.88 -7.31
N LEU A 406 -27.48 -15.32 -8.45
CA LEU A 406 -28.51 -15.92 -9.30
C LEU A 406 -28.10 -17.21 -10.01
N ILE A 407 -26.83 -17.39 -10.35
CA ILE A 407 -26.35 -18.64 -10.98
C ILE A 407 -26.45 -19.76 -9.93
N PRO A 408 -27.21 -20.85 -10.15
CA PRO A 408 -27.45 -21.90 -9.16
C PRO A 408 -26.28 -22.88 -9.05
N GLU A 409 -25.11 -22.36 -8.70
CA GLU A 409 -23.88 -23.11 -8.47
C GLU A 409 -23.29 -22.74 -7.11
N ASN A 410 -22.48 -23.63 -6.55
CA ASN A 410 -21.78 -23.40 -5.30
C ASN A 410 -20.86 -22.15 -5.41
N ALA A 411 -20.89 -21.26 -4.41
CA ALA A 411 -20.06 -20.05 -4.38
C ALA A 411 -18.57 -20.37 -4.57
N TRP A 412 -18.09 -21.47 -4.00
CA TRP A 412 -16.71 -21.93 -4.14
C TRP A 412 -16.31 -22.17 -5.60
N LYS A 413 -17.18 -22.80 -6.40
CA LYS A 413 -16.92 -23.04 -7.81
C LYS A 413 -16.88 -21.72 -8.59
N LYS A 414 -17.79 -20.79 -8.29
CA LYS A 414 -17.86 -19.48 -8.94
C LYS A 414 -16.61 -18.65 -8.64
N LEU A 415 -16.20 -18.61 -7.37
CA LEU A 415 -14.95 -17.96 -6.95
C LEU A 415 -13.76 -18.61 -7.65
N PHE A 416 -13.68 -19.94 -7.67
CA PHE A 416 -12.57 -20.66 -8.30
C PHE A 416 -12.40 -20.30 -9.78
N TYR A 417 -13.47 -20.38 -10.58
CA TYR A 417 -13.40 -20.07 -12.01
C TYR A 417 -13.11 -18.58 -12.27
N SER A 418 -13.57 -17.68 -11.40
CA SER A 418 -13.24 -16.26 -11.49
C SER A 418 -11.76 -16.01 -11.19
N THR A 419 -11.22 -16.58 -10.11
CA THR A 419 -9.79 -16.49 -9.76
C THR A 419 -8.91 -17.12 -10.81
N ALA A 420 -9.25 -18.32 -11.30
CA ALA A 420 -8.50 -18.99 -12.36
C ALA A 420 -8.42 -18.13 -13.62
N GLY A 421 -9.51 -17.45 -14.00
CA GLY A 421 -9.52 -16.52 -15.12
C GLY A 421 -8.58 -15.33 -14.89
N GLY A 422 -8.56 -14.80 -13.67
CA GLY A 422 -7.64 -13.75 -13.23
C GLY A 422 -6.17 -14.18 -13.33
N CYS A 423 -5.82 -15.34 -12.76
CA CYS A 423 -4.46 -15.88 -12.75
C CYS A 423 -3.93 -16.17 -14.16
N VAL A 424 -4.76 -16.75 -15.05
CA VAL A 424 -4.38 -16.96 -16.46
C VAL A 424 -4.15 -15.63 -17.17
N CYS A 425 -4.99 -14.63 -16.92
CA CYS A 425 -4.78 -13.30 -17.47
C CYS A 425 -3.49 -12.65 -16.94
N CYS A 426 -3.15 -12.88 -15.66
CA CYS A 426 -1.90 -12.42 -15.05
C CYS A 426 -0.70 -13.07 -15.73
N LEU A 427 -0.71 -14.40 -15.86
CA LEU A 427 0.32 -15.16 -16.56
C LEU A 427 0.55 -14.65 -17.99
N LEU A 428 -0.53 -14.50 -18.77
CA LEU A 428 -0.44 -13.99 -20.15
C LEU A 428 0.08 -12.55 -20.25
N ASP A 429 -0.06 -11.75 -19.19
CA ASP A 429 0.48 -10.39 -19.15
C ASP A 429 1.94 -10.34 -18.68
N LEU A 430 2.39 -11.34 -17.91
CA LEU A 430 3.78 -11.51 -17.46
C LEU A 430 4.71 -12.08 -18.52
N LEU A 431 4.23 -13.04 -19.33
CA LEU A 431 5.05 -13.77 -20.30
C LEU A 431 5.87 -12.85 -21.22
N PRO A 432 5.32 -11.78 -21.84
CA PRO A 432 6.11 -10.89 -22.69
C PRO A 432 7.30 -10.25 -21.98
N ALA A 433 7.09 -9.81 -20.75
CA ALA A 433 8.12 -9.15 -19.95
C ALA A 433 9.22 -10.14 -19.56
N LEU A 434 8.85 -11.33 -19.07
CA LEU A 434 9.82 -12.37 -18.69
C LEU A 434 10.63 -12.89 -19.89
N ILE A 435 9.99 -13.10 -21.05
CA ILE A 435 10.67 -13.50 -22.28
C ILE A 435 11.65 -12.40 -22.74
N PHE A 436 11.25 -11.13 -22.68
CA PHE A 436 12.15 -10.04 -23.03
C PHE A 436 13.36 -9.98 -22.08
N CYS A 437 13.13 -10.01 -20.76
CA CYS A 437 14.18 -9.89 -19.75
C CYS A 437 15.17 -11.06 -19.83
N THR A 438 14.70 -12.29 -20.03
CA THR A 438 15.58 -13.47 -20.20
C THR A 438 16.47 -13.35 -21.41
N VAL A 439 15.90 -13.05 -22.59
CA VAL A 439 16.66 -12.90 -23.83
C VAL A 439 17.62 -11.72 -23.75
N PHE A 440 17.16 -10.58 -23.22
CA PHE A 440 17.96 -9.37 -23.13
C PHE A 440 19.12 -9.54 -22.14
N LEU A 441 18.89 -10.10 -20.95
CA LEU A 441 19.93 -10.35 -19.94
C LEU A 441 20.78 -11.59 -20.23
N LYS A 442 20.42 -12.40 -21.23
CA LYS A 442 21.00 -13.74 -21.44
C LYS A 442 20.94 -14.60 -20.16
N ALA A 443 19.86 -14.46 -19.40
CA ALA A 443 19.63 -15.22 -18.17
C ALA A 443 19.14 -16.63 -18.48
N ASP A 444 19.34 -17.56 -17.55
CA ASP A 444 18.95 -18.95 -17.72
C ASP A 444 17.42 -19.09 -17.88
N PRO A 445 16.92 -19.74 -18.96
CA PRO A 445 15.49 -19.90 -19.19
C PRO A 445 14.77 -20.64 -18.04
N ILE A 446 15.49 -21.55 -17.37
CA ILE A 446 14.98 -22.31 -16.22
C ILE A 446 14.71 -21.37 -15.04
N GLU A 447 15.57 -20.37 -14.81
CA GLU A 447 15.40 -19.41 -13.72
C GLU A 447 14.13 -18.58 -13.92
N ALA A 448 13.88 -18.07 -15.13
CA ALA A 448 12.66 -17.33 -15.41
C ALA A 448 11.40 -18.18 -15.36
N LEU A 449 11.48 -19.44 -15.81
CA LEU A 449 10.38 -20.38 -15.65
C LEU A 449 10.07 -20.66 -14.17
N ALA A 450 11.09 -20.70 -13.30
CA ALA A 450 10.92 -20.85 -11.86
C ALA A 450 10.31 -19.61 -11.18
N TRP A 451 10.61 -18.40 -11.66
CA TRP A 451 10.02 -17.16 -11.14
C TRP A 451 8.56 -16.92 -11.59
N THR A 452 8.14 -17.56 -12.68
CA THR A 452 6.77 -17.42 -13.20
C THR A 452 5.69 -17.88 -12.20
N PRO A 453 5.75 -19.07 -11.59
CA PRO A 453 4.77 -19.50 -10.58
C PRO A 453 4.80 -18.64 -9.32
N VAL A 454 5.95 -18.06 -8.94
CA VAL A 454 6.06 -17.12 -7.81
C VAL A 454 5.24 -15.87 -8.06
N LEU A 455 5.36 -15.28 -9.25
CA LEU A 455 4.60 -14.07 -9.59
C LEU A 455 3.09 -14.34 -9.66
N VAL A 456 2.70 -15.50 -10.20
CA VAL A 456 1.27 -15.89 -10.28
C VAL A 456 0.71 -16.22 -8.89
N SER A 457 1.49 -16.82 -7.98
CA SER A 457 1.04 -17.12 -6.62
C SER A 457 0.82 -15.84 -5.80
N VAL A 458 1.64 -14.79 -6.00
CA VAL A 458 1.43 -13.46 -5.40
C VAL A 458 0.09 -12.85 -5.84
N ASP A 459 -0.25 -12.93 -7.14
CA ASP A 459 -1.56 -12.48 -7.64
C ASP A 459 -2.72 -13.25 -6.99
N TYR A 460 -2.59 -14.57 -6.91
CA TYR A 460 -3.58 -15.45 -6.30
C TYR A 460 -3.81 -15.14 -4.81
N TYR A 461 -2.72 -15.02 -4.04
CA TYR A 461 -2.75 -14.67 -2.63
C TYR A 461 -3.45 -13.32 -2.42
N ALA A 462 -2.99 -12.29 -3.12
CA ALA A 462 -3.49 -10.93 -2.95
C ALA A 462 -4.97 -10.80 -3.34
N THR A 463 -5.38 -11.50 -4.40
CA THR A 463 -6.78 -11.54 -4.86
C THR A 463 -7.67 -12.24 -3.83
N SER A 464 -7.23 -13.38 -3.31
CA SER A 464 -7.98 -14.17 -2.32
C SER A 464 -8.11 -13.45 -0.98
N ALA A 465 -7.01 -12.87 -0.47
CA ALA A 465 -7.00 -12.06 0.75
C ALA A 465 -7.94 -10.86 0.64
N ARG A 466 -7.94 -10.18 -0.51
CA ARG A 466 -8.83 -9.04 -0.74
C ARG A 466 -10.30 -9.43 -0.75
N THR A 467 -10.66 -10.48 -1.49
CA THR A 467 -12.06 -10.93 -1.56
C THR A 467 -12.58 -11.38 -0.21
N PHE A 468 -11.75 -12.07 0.58
CA PHE A 468 -12.09 -12.39 1.95
C PHE A 468 -12.39 -11.12 2.76
N LEU A 469 -11.55 -10.09 2.69
CA LEU A 469 -11.77 -8.84 3.41
C LEU A 469 -13.02 -8.09 2.93
N ASP A 470 -13.25 -8.04 1.62
CA ASP A 470 -14.42 -7.36 1.07
C ASP A 470 -15.74 -8.05 1.45
N LEU A 471 -15.72 -9.38 1.60
CA LEU A 471 -16.87 -10.18 2.03
C LEU A 471 -17.07 -10.21 3.56
N SER A 472 -15.98 -10.17 4.34
CA SER A 472 -16.04 -10.24 5.81
C SER A 472 -16.30 -8.87 6.47
N LEU A 473 -15.87 -7.78 5.83
CA LEU A 473 -16.03 -6.44 6.39
C LEU A 473 -17.40 -5.82 6.02
N PRO A 474 -18.11 -5.22 7.00
CA PRO A 474 -19.39 -4.59 6.72
C PRO A 474 -19.24 -3.38 5.78
N GLU A 475 -20.26 -3.14 4.96
CA GLU A 475 -20.31 -1.99 4.04
C GLU A 475 -20.33 -0.63 4.77
N SER A 476 -20.69 -0.61 6.05
CA SER A 476 -20.67 0.59 6.90
C SER A 476 -19.27 1.06 7.30
N LEU A 477 -18.24 0.22 7.09
CA LEU A 477 -16.86 0.59 7.41
C LEU A 477 -16.37 1.64 6.42
N SER A 478 -15.78 2.74 6.91
CA SER A 478 -15.23 3.75 6.02
C SER A 478 -14.19 3.15 5.08
N LYS A 479 -14.21 3.58 3.81
CA LYS A 479 -13.33 3.08 2.75
C LYS A 479 -11.84 3.10 3.14
N ASN A 480 -11.43 4.13 3.87
CA ASN A 480 -10.04 4.27 4.34
C ASN A 480 -9.66 3.16 5.30
N ILE A 481 -10.53 2.80 6.26
CA ILE A 481 -10.26 1.69 7.20
C ILE A 481 -10.22 0.36 6.44
N ARG A 482 -11.14 0.14 5.50
CA ARG A 482 -11.16 -1.06 4.65
C ARG A 482 -9.86 -1.19 3.86
N GLN A 483 -9.38 -0.09 3.28
CA GLN A 483 -8.13 -0.06 2.53
C GLN A 483 -6.90 -0.24 3.42
N THR A 484 -6.89 0.31 4.63
CA THR A 484 -5.81 0.09 5.61
C THR A 484 -5.75 -1.38 6.05
N LEU A 485 -6.90 -2.00 6.34
CA LEU A 485 -6.96 -3.42 6.67
C LEU A 485 -6.50 -4.29 5.50
N LEU A 486 -6.87 -3.92 4.27
CA LEU A 486 -6.39 -4.59 3.06
C LEU A 486 -4.86 -4.54 2.97
N ILE A 487 -4.26 -3.37 3.13
CA ILE A 487 -2.82 -3.20 3.07
C ILE A 487 -2.12 -4.00 4.19
N LEU A 488 -2.70 -4.01 5.41
CA LEU A 488 -2.14 -4.75 6.54
C LEU A 488 -2.12 -6.26 6.31
N PHE A 489 -3.26 -6.84 5.90
CA PHE A 489 -3.34 -8.28 5.61
C PHE A 489 -2.40 -8.67 4.48
N LEU A 490 -2.26 -7.80 3.48
CA LEU A 490 -1.44 -8.05 2.32
C LEU A 490 0.07 -7.98 2.63
N TYR A 491 0.50 -7.05 3.49
CA TYR A 491 1.86 -7.05 4.01
C TYR A 491 2.14 -8.25 4.92
N PHE A 492 1.15 -8.69 5.71
CA PHE A 492 1.31 -9.88 6.54
C PHE A 492 1.69 -11.13 5.75
N GLY A 493 1.12 -11.35 4.56
CA GLY A 493 1.51 -12.50 3.72
C GLY A 493 2.78 -12.30 2.90
N LEU A 494 3.14 -11.06 2.54
CA LEU A 494 4.34 -10.79 1.73
C LEU A 494 5.62 -10.62 2.55
N LEU A 495 5.54 -10.31 3.85
CA LEU A 495 6.71 -10.22 4.72
C LEU A 495 7.49 -11.55 4.80
N PRO A 496 6.84 -12.72 4.98
CA PRO A 496 7.49 -14.02 4.86
C PRO A 496 8.16 -14.24 3.49
N ASP A 497 7.56 -13.76 2.40
CA ASP A 497 8.14 -13.92 1.06
C ASP A 497 9.49 -13.22 0.95
N ILE A 498 9.57 -11.98 1.43
CA ILE A 498 10.80 -11.19 1.43
C ILE A 498 11.86 -11.89 2.29
N ALA A 499 11.50 -12.39 3.47
CA ALA A 499 12.43 -13.10 4.35
C ALA A 499 12.95 -14.39 3.70
N VAL A 500 12.09 -15.18 3.06
CA VAL A 500 12.48 -16.41 2.38
C VAL A 500 13.35 -16.13 1.15
N ILE A 501 13.06 -15.08 0.38
CA ILE A 501 13.90 -14.65 -0.75
C ILE A 501 15.26 -14.17 -0.25
N ALA A 502 15.31 -13.39 0.83
CA ALA A 502 16.55 -12.90 1.42
C ALA A 502 17.43 -14.06 1.95
N MET A 503 16.83 -15.03 2.65
CA MET A 503 17.54 -16.26 3.05
C MET A 503 18.00 -17.07 1.83
N GLY A 504 17.16 -17.20 0.81
CA GLY A 504 17.52 -17.87 -0.44
C GLY A 504 18.71 -17.24 -1.14
N TYR A 505 18.80 -15.92 -1.09
CA TYR A 505 19.93 -15.16 -1.60
C TYR A 505 21.18 -15.39 -0.75
N ALA A 506 21.08 -15.28 0.58
CA ALA A 506 22.20 -15.48 1.51
C ALA A 506 22.83 -16.88 1.40
N TYR A 507 22.04 -17.92 1.19
CA TYR A 507 22.54 -19.29 1.04
C TYR A 507 22.79 -19.72 -0.41
N ASN A 508 22.69 -18.80 -1.39
CA ASN A 508 22.82 -19.06 -2.83
C ASN A 508 21.90 -20.20 -3.34
N ARG A 509 20.69 -20.30 -2.76
CA ARG A 509 19.64 -21.29 -3.10
C ARG A 509 18.36 -20.60 -3.56
N ILE A 510 18.49 -19.56 -4.37
CA ILE A 510 17.38 -18.70 -4.85
C ILE A 510 16.23 -19.51 -5.45
N GLY A 511 16.53 -20.54 -6.25
CA GLY A 511 15.48 -21.39 -6.85
C GLY A 511 14.62 -22.13 -5.82
N ARG A 512 15.21 -22.61 -4.72
CA ARG A 512 14.46 -23.28 -3.63
C ARG A 512 13.63 -22.28 -2.84
N ALA A 513 14.17 -21.08 -2.61
CA ALA A 513 13.43 -19.99 -1.98
C ALA A 513 12.23 -19.56 -2.83
N GLY A 514 12.38 -19.46 -4.15
CA GLY A 514 11.26 -19.21 -5.06
C GLY A 514 10.15 -20.25 -4.92
N ILE A 515 10.48 -21.54 -4.89
CA ILE A 515 9.48 -22.61 -4.67
C ILE A 515 8.81 -22.47 -3.30
N ALA A 516 9.57 -22.21 -2.23
CA ALA A 516 9.03 -22.02 -0.90
C ALA A 516 8.06 -20.82 -0.83
N VAL A 517 8.41 -19.70 -1.47
CA VAL A 517 7.52 -18.53 -1.60
C VAL A 517 6.25 -18.85 -2.39
N ALA A 518 6.36 -19.61 -3.49
CA ALA A 518 5.20 -20.02 -4.26
C ALA A 518 4.25 -20.88 -3.41
N LEU A 519 4.78 -21.84 -2.65
CA LEU A 519 4.01 -22.69 -1.75
C LEU A 519 3.37 -21.90 -0.60
N LEU A 520 4.11 -20.96 -0.01
CA LEU A 520 3.60 -20.11 1.07
C LEU A 520 2.42 -19.26 0.58
N ASN A 521 2.56 -18.62 -0.58
CA ASN A 521 1.48 -17.84 -1.21
C ASN A 521 0.28 -18.71 -1.59
N LEU A 522 0.50 -19.93 -2.10
CA LEU A 522 -0.58 -20.87 -2.38
C LEU A 522 -1.30 -21.31 -1.10
N PHE A 523 -0.57 -21.52 0.00
CA PHE A 523 -1.14 -21.87 1.29
C PHE A 523 -2.02 -20.74 1.84
N PHE A 524 -1.46 -19.53 2.01
CA PHE A 524 -2.23 -18.38 2.51
C PHE A 524 -3.36 -17.99 1.56
N GLY A 525 -3.11 -17.99 0.24
CA GLY A 525 -4.12 -17.72 -0.76
C GLY A 525 -5.29 -18.71 -0.67
N SER A 526 -5.01 -20.00 -0.51
CA SER A 526 -6.05 -21.03 -0.36
C SER A 526 -6.78 -20.95 0.97
N LEU A 527 -6.12 -20.54 2.05
CA LEU A 527 -6.75 -20.26 3.33
C LEU A 527 -7.75 -19.09 3.22
N PHE A 528 -7.36 -17.98 2.60
CA PHE A 528 -8.25 -16.83 2.41
C PHE A 528 -9.37 -17.11 1.40
N PHE A 529 -9.06 -17.79 0.30
CA PHE A 529 -10.06 -18.29 -0.65
C PHE A 529 -11.07 -19.20 0.07
N GLY A 530 -10.54 -20.04 0.95
CA GLY A 530 -11.22 -20.81 1.98
C GLY A 530 -12.30 -20.02 2.71
N LEU A 531 -11.84 -19.05 3.48
CA LEU A 531 -12.70 -18.23 4.31
C LEU A 531 -13.69 -17.39 3.49
N ALA A 532 -13.29 -16.91 2.30
CA ALA A 532 -14.15 -16.14 1.41
C ALA A 532 -15.39 -16.93 0.96
N GLY A 533 -15.22 -18.22 0.61
CA GLY A 533 -16.33 -19.10 0.25
C GLY A 533 -17.31 -19.32 1.40
N MET A 534 -16.80 -19.51 2.63
CA MET A 534 -17.62 -19.71 3.83
C MET A 534 -18.48 -18.51 4.20
N TYR A 535 -17.96 -17.29 4.03
CA TYR A 535 -18.72 -16.07 4.32
C TYR A 535 -19.85 -15.83 3.31
N ARG A 536 -19.74 -16.35 2.09
CA ARG A 536 -20.72 -16.10 1.02
C ARG A 536 -21.87 -17.10 1.01
N ASP A 537 -21.58 -18.39 1.16
CA ASP A 537 -22.57 -19.45 1.34
C ASP A 537 -22.52 -19.89 2.82
N PRO A 538 -23.36 -19.34 3.72
CA PRO A 538 -23.52 -19.93 5.02
C PRO A 538 -24.05 -21.35 4.80
N VAL A 539 -23.26 -22.33 5.22
CA VAL A 539 -23.61 -23.75 5.20
C VAL A 539 -25.02 -23.88 5.78
N GLN A 540 -25.94 -24.39 4.95
CA GLN A 540 -27.39 -24.50 5.14
C GLN A 540 -28.17 -23.23 4.75
N GLY A 541 -28.81 -23.30 3.59
CA GLY A 541 -29.70 -22.29 3.00
C GLY A 541 -30.97 -21.96 3.80
N LYS A 542 -30.84 -21.61 5.08
CA LYS A 542 -31.82 -20.81 5.80
C LYS A 542 -31.42 -19.36 5.62
N GLN A 543 -32.18 -18.65 4.78
CA GLN A 543 -32.23 -17.19 4.88
C GLN A 543 -32.40 -16.84 6.35
N VAL A 544 -31.41 -16.17 6.92
CA VAL A 544 -31.55 -15.55 8.21
C VAL A 544 -32.58 -14.45 8.02
N ARG A 545 -33.85 -14.76 8.33
CA ARG A 545 -34.78 -13.70 8.70
C ARG A 545 -34.19 -13.09 9.96
N LEU A 546 -33.63 -11.89 9.82
CA LEU A 546 -33.38 -11.00 10.93
C LEU A 546 -34.76 -10.69 11.52
N ALA A 547 -35.24 -11.54 12.43
CA ALA A 547 -36.26 -11.12 13.36
C ALA A 547 -35.63 -9.96 14.11
N CYS A 548 -36.05 -8.75 13.78
CA CYS A 548 -35.63 -7.54 14.44
C CYS A 548 -36.24 -7.59 15.85
N SER A 549 -35.62 -8.38 16.73
CA SER A 549 -35.86 -8.26 18.15
C SER A 549 -35.33 -6.90 18.51
N ARG A 550 -36.23 -5.92 18.66
CA ARG A 550 -35.96 -4.69 19.41
C ARG A 550 -35.74 -5.07 20.87
N GLY A 551 -34.66 -5.82 21.14
CA GLY A 551 -34.11 -5.93 22.47
C GLY A 551 -33.67 -4.54 22.91
N ASN A 552 -33.79 -4.27 24.21
CA ASN A 552 -33.40 -2.99 24.82
C ASN A 552 -31.91 -2.68 24.53
N THR A 553 -31.65 -1.98 23.43
CA THR A 553 -30.30 -1.67 22.93
C THR A 553 -29.52 -0.83 23.92
N ASP A 554 -30.21 0.01 24.69
CA ASP A 554 -29.60 0.86 25.70
C ASP A 554 -29.23 0.07 26.96
N GLY A 555 -30.06 -0.92 27.33
CA GLY A 555 -29.72 -1.91 28.35
C GLY A 555 -28.52 -2.76 27.96
N ALA A 556 -28.45 -3.20 26.70
CA ALA A 556 -27.33 -3.95 26.15
C ALA A 556 -26.04 -3.10 26.16
N LYS A 557 -26.09 -1.87 25.65
CA LYS A 557 -24.94 -0.93 25.68
C LYS A 557 -24.44 -0.70 27.10
N ARG A 558 -25.32 -0.41 28.06
CA ARG A 558 -24.93 -0.22 29.47
C ARG A 558 -24.29 -1.47 30.05
N THR A 559 -24.78 -2.64 29.71
CA THR A 559 -24.25 -3.92 30.21
C THR A 559 -22.88 -4.24 29.59
N PHE A 560 -22.72 -4.07 28.27
CA PHE A 560 -21.45 -4.24 27.58
C PHE A 560 -20.40 -3.20 28.00
N SER A 561 -20.79 -1.95 28.23
CA SER A 561 -19.87 -0.93 28.76
C SER A 561 -19.42 -1.24 30.19
N LYS A 562 -20.31 -1.73 31.05
CA LYS A 562 -19.96 -2.15 32.42
C LYS A 562 -19.04 -3.37 32.42
N LEU A 563 -19.33 -4.37 31.60
CA LEU A 563 -18.47 -5.54 31.42
C LEU A 563 -17.11 -5.17 30.84
N GLY A 564 -17.09 -4.30 29.81
CA GLY A 564 -15.85 -3.79 29.21
C GLY A 564 -14.99 -3.02 30.21
N PHE A 565 -15.59 -2.13 31.01
CA PHE A 565 -14.86 -1.40 32.05
C PHE A 565 -14.33 -2.36 33.14
N SER A 566 -15.11 -3.38 33.51
CA SER A 566 -14.69 -4.39 34.48
C SER A 566 -13.55 -5.27 33.96
N LEU A 567 -13.53 -5.59 32.65
CA LEU A 567 -12.43 -6.32 32.00
C LEU A 567 -11.18 -5.46 31.91
N SER A 568 -11.30 -4.19 31.55
CA SER A 568 -10.19 -3.25 31.55
C SER A 568 -9.60 -3.06 32.95
N ALA A 569 -10.44 -2.97 33.98
CA ALA A 569 -10.01 -2.89 35.37
C ALA A 569 -9.34 -4.19 35.84
N MET A 570 -9.85 -5.36 35.44
CA MET A 570 -9.21 -6.64 35.69
C MET A 570 -7.82 -6.70 35.06
N LEU A 571 -7.69 -6.35 33.78
CA LEU A 571 -6.41 -6.33 33.08
C LEU A 571 -5.42 -5.36 33.73
N ALA A 572 -5.84 -4.13 34.03
CA ALA A 572 -5.01 -3.15 34.72
C ALA A 572 -4.56 -3.64 36.11
N SER A 573 -5.48 -4.22 36.89
CA SER A 573 -5.16 -4.79 38.20
C SER A 573 -4.21 -5.99 38.10
N SER A 574 -4.36 -6.85 37.08
CA SER A 574 -3.47 -8.00 36.88
C SER A 574 -2.04 -7.54 36.60
N VAL A 575 -1.88 -6.50 35.78
CA VAL A 575 -0.57 -5.91 35.44
C VAL A 575 0.05 -5.22 36.67
N ILE A 576 -0.73 -4.44 37.44
CA ILE A 576 -0.26 -3.77 38.65
C ILE A 576 0.18 -4.80 39.71
N LEU A 577 -0.62 -5.84 39.92
CA LEU A 577 -0.30 -6.90 40.89
C LEU A 577 0.92 -7.71 40.44
N GLN A 578 1.08 -7.97 39.14
CA GLN A 578 2.29 -8.61 38.61
C GLN A 578 3.54 -7.74 38.77
N LEU A 579 3.43 -6.43 38.56
CA LEU A 579 4.52 -5.48 38.81
C LEU A 579 4.92 -5.48 40.29
N LEU A 580 3.95 -5.41 41.20
CA LEU A 580 4.20 -5.49 42.65
C LEU A 580 4.80 -6.84 43.07
N ALA A 581 4.30 -7.94 42.51
CA ALA A 581 4.80 -9.28 42.77
C ALA A 581 6.22 -9.50 42.23
N SER A 582 6.56 -8.90 41.08
CA SER A 582 7.91 -8.95 40.51
C SER A 582 8.97 -8.23 41.36
N GLY A 583 8.55 -7.31 42.23
CA GLY A 583 9.43 -6.64 43.21
C GLY A 583 9.79 -7.52 44.42
N LEU A 584 9.06 -8.60 44.67
CA LEU A 584 9.30 -9.54 45.77
C LEU A 584 10.25 -10.65 45.29
N LYS A 585 11.56 -10.45 45.42
CA LYS A 585 12.56 -11.50 45.12
C LYS A 585 12.45 -12.62 46.15
N THR A 586 12.14 -13.83 45.70
CA THR A 586 12.09 -15.04 46.53
C THR A 586 12.87 -16.18 45.86
N GLU A 587 13.57 -17.01 46.63
CA GLU A 587 14.33 -18.15 46.08
C GLU A 587 13.48 -19.43 45.92
N ASN A 588 12.25 -19.43 46.43
CA ASN A 588 11.36 -20.59 46.36
C ASN A 588 10.57 -20.59 45.04
N ILE A 589 10.88 -21.54 44.17
CA ILE A 589 10.28 -21.72 42.84
C ILE A 589 8.75 -21.79 42.92
N PHE A 590 8.17 -22.50 43.89
CA PHE A 590 6.71 -22.58 44.04
C PHE A 590 6.08 -21.22 44.37
N VAL A 591 6.76 -20.42 45.19
CA VAL A 591 6.31 -19.07 45.57
C VAL A 591 6.41 -18.12 44.36
N GLN A 592 7.45 -18.26 43.53
CA GLN A 592 7.56 -17.50 42.27
C GLN A 592 6.42 -17.81 41.29
N TRP A 593 6.07 -19.08 41.12
CA TRP A 593 4.92 -19.49 40.29
C TRP A 593 3.60 -18.94 40.85
N CYS A 594 3.41 -19.00 42.16
CA CYS A 594 2.27 -18.37 42.82
C CYS A 594 2.23 -16.85 42.57
N LEU A 595 3.35 -16.16 42.72
CA LEU A 595 3.45 -14.71 42.54
C LEU A 595 3.19 -14.25 41.10
N VAL A 596 3.45 -15.10 40.09
CA VAL A 596 3.19 -14.76 38.67
C VAL A 596 1.77 -15.10 38.25
N PHE A 597 1.23 -16.26 38.65
CA PHE A 597 -0.06 -16.75 38.18
C PHE A 597 -1.26 -16.35 39.07
N LEU A 598 -1.10 -16.30 40.40
CA LEU A 598 -2.21 -15.92 41.30
C LEU A 598 -2.74 -14.51 41.04
N PRO A 599 -1.93 -13.48 40.74
CA PRO A 599 -2.44 -12.17 40.36
C PRO A 599 -3.37 -12.18 39.15
N ILE A 600 -3.04 -13.00 38.14
CA ILE A 600 -3.86 -13.16 36.92
C ILE A 600 -5.23 -13.72 37.31
N TRP A 601 -5.23 -14.76 38.15
CA TRP A 601 -6.45 -15.46 38.56
C TRP A 601 -7.28 -14.68 39.59
N ALA A 602 -6.64 -14.06 40.57
CA ALA A 602 -7.25 -13.26 41.62
C ALA A 602 -7.88 -11.98 41.05
N SER A 603 -7.29 -11.39 40.01
CA SER A 603 -7.89 -10.24 39.32
C SER A 603 -9.25 -10.60 38.69
N GLY A 604 -9.46 -11.86 38.30
CA GLY A 604 -10.75 -12.38 37.82
C GLY A 604 -11.88 -12.26 38.84
N LEU A 605 -11.57 -12.22 40.14
CA LEU A 605 -12.57 -12.00 41.20
C LEU A 605 -13.17 -10.58 41.13
N LEU A 606 -12.47 -9.61 40.55
CA LEU A 606 -12.96 -8.24 40.34
C LEU A 606 -14.08 -8.17 39.28
N LEU A 607 -14.24 -9.21 38.44
CA LEU A 607 -15.37 -9.34 37.52
C LEU A 607 -16.66 -9.81 38.22
N LEU A 608 -16.57 -10.46 39.39
CA LEU A 608 -17.72 -11.08 40.06
C LEU A 608 -18.86 -10.11 40.40
N PRO A 609 -18.62 -8.88 40.89
CA PRO A 609 -19.70 -7.93 41.21
C PRO A 609 -20.45 -7.46 39.95
N ALA A 610 -19.72 -7.23 38.86
CA ALA A 610 -20.29 -6.81 37.58
C ALA A 610 -21.04 -7.97 36.88
N ALA A 611 -20.49 -9.19 36.97
CA ALA A 611 -21.11 -10.38 36.40
C ALA A 611 -22.40 -10.75 37.14
N ARG A 612 -22.41 -10.72 38.50
CA ARG A 612 -23.58 -11.09 39.33
C ARG A 612 -24.85 -10.28 39.05
N ALA A 613 -24.70 -9.04 38.56
CA ALA A 613 -25.83 -8.18 38.19
C ALA A 613 -26.60 -8.65 36.94
N VAL A 614 -26.08 -9.62 36.18
CA VAL A 614 -26.68 -10.11 34.93
C VAL A 614 -27.12 -11.57 35.10
N PRO A 615 -28.41 -11.93 34.96
CA PRO A 615 -28.85 -13.31 35.15
C PRO A 615 -28.30 -14.24 34.06
N SER A 616 -27.87 -15.46 34.41
CA SER A 616 -27.29 -16.42 33.45
C SER A 616 -28.38 -17.14 32.65
N THR A 617 -28.08 -17.49 31.40
CA THR A 617 -28.90 -18.42 30.59
C THR A 617 -28.22 -19.77 30.55
N GLY A 618 -28.96 -20.86 30.79
CA GLY A 618 -28.41 -22.21 30.67
C GLY A 618 -27.92 -22.52 29.27
N SER A 619 -26.78 -23.21 29.16
CA SER A 619 -26.23 -23.66 27.89
C SER A 619 -26.99 -24.88 27.36
N THR A 620 -27.38 -24.84 26.09
CA THR A 620 -27.78 -26.04 25.32
C THR A 620 -26.55 -26.88 25.04
N SER A 621 -26.50 -28.13 25.50
CA SER A 621 -25.44 -29.06 25.13
C SER A 621 -25.64 -29.50 23.68
N VAL A 622 -24.62 -29.31 22.85
CA VAL A 622 -24.58 -29.81 21.47
C VAL A 622 -23.58 -30.96 21.43
N ARG A 623 -23.94 -32.09 20.81
CA ARG A 623 -23.00 -33.19 20.60
C ARG A 623 -21.96 -32.76 19.56
N LEU A 624 -20.69 -32.65 19.97
CA LEU A 624 -19.57 -32.39 19.08
C LEU A 624 -19.31 -33.64 18.22
N THR A 625 -19.30 -33.49 16.90
CA THR A 625 -18.79 -34.54 16.02
C THR A 625 -17.26 -34.49 15.95
N VAL A 626 -16.61 -35.59 15.56
CA VAL A 626 -15.15 -35.66 15.40
C VAL A 626 -14.64 -34.58 14.45
N ARG A 627 -15.41 -34.27 13.40
CA ARG A 627 -15.09 -33.21 12.45
C ARG A 627 -15.12 -31.83 13.11
N ASP A 628 -16.17 -31.52 13.88
CA ASP A 628 -16.27 -30.24 14.59
C ASP A 628 -15.14 -30.06 15.60
N ALA A 629 -14.69 -31.15 16.22
CA ALA A 629 -13.56 -31.15 17.14
C ALA A 629 -12.23 -30.83 16.42
N VAL A 630 -11.99 -31.42 15.25
CA VAL A 630 -10.81 -31.13 14.42
C VAL A 630 -10.83 -29.68 13.91
N ASP A 631 -11.97 -29.22 13.39
CA ASP A 631 -12.11 -27.85 12.90
C ASP A 631 -11.89 -26.83 14.04
N SER A 632 -12.47 -27.08 15.22
CA SER A 632 -12.29 -26.23 16.40
C SER A 632 -10.84 -26.23 16.90
N PHE A 633 -10.16 -27.37 16.84
CA PHE A 633 -8.74 -27.49 17.20
C PHE A 633 -7.86 -26.66 16.26
N LEU A 634 -8.06 -26.77 14.94
CA LEU A 634 -7.29 -26.00 13.96
C LEU A 634 -7.53 -24.50 14.09
N ILE A 635 -8.76 -24.06 14.33
CA ILE A 635 -9.10 -22.64 14.59
C ILE A 635 -8.40 -22.15 15.86
N SER A 636 -8.46 -22.94 16.94
CA SER A 636 -7.82 -22.58 18.22
C SER A 636 -6.30 -22.48 18.08
N LEU A 637 -5.69 -23.41 17.35
CA LEU A 637 -4.26 -23.40 17.07
C LEU A 637 -3.85 -22.17 16.25
N PHE A 638 -4.60 -21.85 15.19
CA PHE A 638 -4.37 -20.65 14.39
C PHE A 638 -4.49 -19.37 15.22
N LEU A 639 -5.53 -19.24 16.04
CA LEU A 639 -5.74 -18.07 16.90
C LEU A 639 -4.63 -17.92 17.95
N MET A 640 -4.20 -19.03 18.56
CA MET A 640 -3.11 -19.05 19.53
C MET A 640 -1.79 -18.56 18.92
N TYR A 641 -1.38 -19.12 17.77
CA TYR A 641 -0.15 -18.69 17.10
C TYR A 641 -0.23 -17.25 16.59
N SER A 642 -1.37 -16.84 16.05
CA SER A 642 -1.59 -15.46 15.58
C SER A 642 -1.49 -14.45 16.73
N ALA A 643 -2.12 -14.75 17.86
CA ALA A 643 -2.08 -13.90 19.05
C ALA A 643 -0.65 -13.85 19.65
N ASN A 644 0.07 -14.97 19.67
CA ASN A 644 1.44 -15.03 20.16
C ASN A 644 2.40 -14.19 19.29
N VAL A 645 2.34 -14.35 17.96
CA VAL A 645 3.15 -13.54 17.02
C VAL A 645 2.82 -12.06 17.18
N PHE A 646 1.55 -11.70 17.28
CA PHE A 646 1.14 -10.32 17.52
C PHE A 646 1.67 -9.77 18.84
N GLY A 647 1.58 -10.56 19.92
CA GLY A 647 2.12 -10.20 21.24
C GLY A 647 3.62 -9.94 21.19
N ILE A 648 4.38 -10.83 20.57
CA ILE A 648 5.84 -10.68 20.40
C ILE A 648 6.15 -9.40 19.62
N LEU A 649 5.47 -9.14 18.50
CA LEU A 649 5.67 -7.93 17.70
C LEU A 649 5.38 -6.65 18.49
N VAL A 650 4.30 -6.62 19.27
CA VAL A 650 3.94 -5.47 20.11
C VAL A 650 4.96 -5.26 21.22
N THR A 651 5.38 -6.32 21.91
CA THR A 651 6.38 -6.25 22.98
C THR A 651 7.75 -5.82 22.44
N SER A 652 8.19 -6.35 21.30
CA SER A 652 9.42 -5.92 20.62
C SER A 652 9.37 -4.44 20.23
N ALA A 653 8.22 -3.96 19.74
CA ALA A 653 8.05 -2.54 19.41
C ALA A 653 8.08 -1.65 20.66
N LEU A 654 7.40 -2.05 21.74
CA LEU A 654 7.36 -1.30 23.00
C LEU A 654 8.72 -1.25 23.70
N ASN A 655 9.43 -2.39 23.76
CA ASN A 655 10.75 -2.47 24.40
C ASN A 655 11.75 -1.51 23.76
N ARG A 656 11.67 -1.34 22.44
CA ARG A 656 12.56 -0.47 21.69
C ARG A 656 12.16 1.00 21.75
N PHE A 657 10.85 1.29 21.79
CA PHE A 657 10.35 2.67 21.86
C PHE A 657 10.51 3.29 23.25
N LEU A 658 10.41 2.48 24.31
CA LEU A 658 10.52 2.94 25.68
C LEU A 658 11.91 2.71 26.29
N HIS A 659 12.83 2.04 25.56
CA HIS A 659 14.12 1.56 26.09
C HIS A 659 13.99 0.73 27.38
N ILE A 660 12.87 0.01 27.54
CA ILE A 660 12.61 -0.85 28.69
C ILE A 660 12.76 -2.30 28.24
N VAL A 661 13.57 -3.09 28.94
CA VAL A 661 13.63 -4.54 28.73
C VAL A 661 12.41 -5.17 29.43
N SER A 662 11.24 -5.19 28.78
CA SER A 662 10.15 -6.02 29.29
C SER A 662 10.42 -7.47 28.89
N GLN A 663 10.69 -8.29 29.90
CA GLN A 663 10.63 -9.75 29.81
C GLN A 663 9.20 -10.20 30.16
N ASN A 664 8.70 -11.19 29.43
CA ASN A 664 7.43 -11.82 29.76
C ASN A 664 7.66 -12.86 30.84
N SER A 665 7.40 -12.50 32.11
CA SER A 665 7.65 -13.35 33.28
C SER A 665 6.86 -14.67 33.27
N VAL A 666 5.74 -14.73 32.54
CA VAL A 666 4.96 -15.96 32.35
C VAL A 666 5.69 -16.87 31.37
N GLN A 667 6.21 -16.32 30.27
CA GLN A 667 6.95 -17.07 29.26
C GLN A 667 8.27 -17.62 29.81
N SER A 668 8.98 -16.86 30.64
CA SER A 668 10.24 -17.33 31.25
C SER A 668 10.01 -18.53 32.17
N LEU A 669 8.98 -18.50 33.03
CA LEU A 669 8.63 -19.63 33.90
C LEU A 669 8.13 -20.85 33.10
N LEU A 670 7.39 -20.63 32.01
CA LEU A 670 6.95 -21.71 31.13
C LEU A 670 8.07 -22.32 30.28
N MET A 671 9.22 -21.66 30.16
CA MET A 671 10.41 -22.20 29.48
C MET A 671 11.36 -22.94 30.43
N GLU A 672 11.23 -22.80 31.75
CA GLU A 672 12.01 -23.57 32.74
C GLU A 672 11.66 -25.06 32.74
N ASP A 673 12.61 -25.95 33.05
CA ASP A 673 12.41 -27.40 33.07
C ASP A 673 11.68 -27.92 34.34
N ASN A 674 10.52 -27.32 34.67
CA ASN A 674 9.69 -27.69 35.82
C ASN A 674 8.32 -28.24 35.37
N ILE A 675 8.33 -29.47 34.83
CA ILE A 675 7.15 -30.17 34.30
C ILE A 675 5.96 -30.25 35.30
N PRO A 676 6.15 -30.55 36.61
CA PRO A 676 5.03 -30.68 37.54
C PRO A 676 4.25 -29.38 37.75
N LEU A 677 4.96 -28.25 37.83
CA LEU A 677 4.37 -26.93 38.02
C LEU A 677 3.70 -26.43 36.75
N LYS A 678 4.28 -26.71 35.57
CA LYS A 678 3.62 -26.47 34.28
C LYS A 678 2.27 -27.18 34.18
N LEU A 679 2.24 -28.46 34.58
CA LEU A 679 1.03 -29.27 34.52
C LEU A 679 -0.03 -28.73 35.49
N LEU A 680 0.37 -28.39 36.72
CA LEU A 680 -0.53 -27.83 37.72
C LEU A 680 -1.09 -26.45 37.31
N PHE A 681 -0.22 -25.50 36.99
CA PHE A 681 -0.61 -24.10 36.76
C PHE A 681 -1.14 -23.84 35.35
N ALA A 682 -0.50 -24.37 34.30
CA ALA A 682 -0.87 -24.07 32.92
C ALA A 682 -1.87 -25.06 32.31
N VAL A 683 -1.84 -26.34 32.71
CA VAL A 683 -2.71 -27.38 32.11
C VAL A 683 -3.98 -27.63 32.94
N ILE A 684 -3.91 -27.54 34.28
CA ILE A 684 -5.06 -27.78 35.15
C ILE A 684 -5.72 -26.46 35.58
N LEU A 685 -4.99 -25.64 36.35
CA LEU A 685 -5.57 -24.45 36.96
C LEU A 685 -5.92 -23.36 35.93
N GLY A 686 -5.07 -23.14 34.92
CA GLY A 686 -5.33 -22.19 33.83
C GLY A 686 -6.67 -22.43 33.13
N PRO A 687 -6.91 -23.61 32.54
CA PRO A 687 -8.17 -23.94 31.88
C PRO A 687 -9.37 -23.93 32.83
N MET A 688 -9.22 -24.36 34.09
CA MET A 688 -10.29 -24.27 35.10
C MET A 688 -10.69 -22.81 35.37
N PHE A 689 -9.72 -21.90 35.46
CA PHE A 689 -9.96 -20.47 35.61
C PHE A 689 -10.57 -19.87 34.35
N GLU A 690 -10.08 -20.25 33.17
CA GLU A 690 -10.61 -19.77 31.89
C GLU A 690 -12.09 -20.15 31.71
N GLU A 691 -12.43 -21.40 32.02
CA GLU A 691 -13.79 -21.93 32.02
C GLU A 691 -14.71 -21.20 33.01
N THR A 692 -14.22 -20.85 34.20
CA THR A 692 -15.02 -20.12 35.18
C THR A 692 -15.19 -18.64 34.82
N VAL A 693 -14.10 -17.95 34.47
CA VAL A 693 -14.10 -16.50 34.20
C VAL A 693 -14.69 -16.18 32.82
N PHE A 694 -14.19 -16.79 31.75
CA PHE A 694 -14.62 -16.44 30.40
C PHE A 694 -15.91 -17.14 30.01
N ARG A 695 -16.07 -18.44 30.29
CA ARG A 695 -17.29 -19.14 29.89
C ARG A 695 -18.47 -18.86 30.82
N LYS A 696 -18.34 -19.17 32.12
CA LYS A 696 -19.48 -19.08 33.06
C LYS A 696 -19.84 -17.65 33.48
N PHE A 697 -18.85 -16.75 33.63
CA PHE A 697 -19.14 -15.37 34.04
C PHE A 697 -19.36 -14.41 32.87
N LEU A 698 -18.66 -14.59 31.75
CA LEU A 698 -18.76 -13.67 30.61
C LEU A 698 -19.68 -14.21 29.51
N ILE A 699 -19.43 -15.39 28.94
CA ILE A 699 -20.19 -15.92 27.80
C ILE A 699 -21.64 -16.26 28.19
N ASP A 700 -21.86 -17.04 29.26
CA ASP A 700 -23.22 -17.47 29.65
C ASP A 700 -24.16 -16.32 30.03
N ARG A 701 -23.60 -15.16 30.40
CA ARG A 701 -24.35 -13.94 30.76
C ARG A 701 -24.48 -12.95 29.60
N THR A 702 -23.54 -12.91 28.66
CA THR A 702 -23.60 -12.06 27.45
C THR A 702 -24.37 -12.71 26.30
N LYS A 703 -24.52 -14.05 26.32
CA LYS A 703 -25.27 -14.82 25.31
C LYS A 703 -26.70 -14.29 25.10
N ARG A 704 -27.36 -13.73 26.12
CA ARG A 704 -28.70 -13.12 26.01
C ARG A 704 -28.79 -11.95 25.03
N PHE A 705 -27.68 -11.28 24.74
CA PHE A 705 -27.65 -10.11 23.87
C PHE A 705 -27.15 -10.41 22.44
N GLY A 706 -26.73 -11.65 22.16
CA GLY A 706 -26.17 -12.03 20.85
C GLY A 706 -26.53 -13.45 20.37
N GLY A 707 -27.03 -14.32 21.24
CA GLY A 707 -27.51 -15.66 20.90
C GLY A 707 -28.98 -15.63 20.48
N ARG A 708 -29.29 -16.27 19.34
CA ARG A 708 -30.68 -16.62 19.01
C ARG A 708 -31.18 -17.60 20.08
N THR A 709 -32.22 -17.24 20.82
CA THR A 709 -33.14 -18.24 21.38
C THR A 709 -33.95 -18.85 20.26
#